data_AF-A0A931WZQ7-F1
#
_entry.id   AF-A0A931WZQ7-F1
#
_cell.length_a   1.000
_cell.length_b   1.000
_cell.length_c   1.000
_cell.angle_alpha   90.00
_cell.angle_beta   90.00
_cell.angle_gamma   90.00
#
_symmetry.space_group_name_H-M   'P 1'
#
loop_
_entity.id
_entity.type
_entity.pdbx_description
1 polymer ?
#
loop_
_entity_poly.entity_id
_entity_poly.type
_entity_poly.pdbx_seq_one_letter_code
_entity_poly.pdbx_strand_id
1 'polypeptide(L)'
;MAHYAGLALLGGLSLAAAESLAIPLPANFVIRGNLEFSGRTASPAHLEFQTGSNCIVRISLARDQVILEAEQPPQKTHLGAARLASPRPKKCTFTVCRDGEALAFLSPGYATGRWRLPGPEAPETLPTPEVGTRPAEEETWNLIVREGAGVRIADLRLQPTTPVEFSDDFMRSDEGSGTWNPLRGLWALDEIPYPTWSASPFRLKGTGPGVALTTSGFWFWHDYAMRCAVRPGGDSLGCGIALYAQGPSDMILFRWKRRNPREEDEPRHVQGALELLLVHDGEERLLASQEAWLDPSQWYELAAGVCEGQVCAFVDGIRLFQVSCPEATLGGIGLWALDGALFDDVEAKSFSPGLLAAPKNDPDEFLERLFGHRRVVVGERFARDALMQEWANAQGEWVSRPDPRGQLLWHIGLFGPRVRLRWDCSWKPGAIPDPVLWAMTTDGRDLSSGYLLRLGPETLLLRGDRTLGRGTLPAQIESLEWTRQDGRHTLRANGQTVLSAEDAEPAGAGKVGLLLPGTSGLILDAGRLTADSPACHDTTFGTAPVDWRAAAGVWDITSRWICTPKWSWFGGLSHEAAVIWSKRAFLGDQVIDLHSAVMMDFGAAGGYRRLGDINLSFCADGASLGSGYTLMYGGFNNTRTCLWRQGEVVAERSDRLYPDKSRGAHKNWYNLRAEKMGPSVRFYLADELILEYRDPQPLPGGHVALWTWDGGMMIPRVRIYAESEMTPPRETLFAAPDASPGSADEYRSREARIRDETGRACLRFVNPQSGGDFSSALPIGEFDALKTGVLSFDYRIPAEARLHLYLEANGRDFYVALNGPETPSEHAIRQATEVSGRRINVSALTGRVRRPARLASLPISADDCWHHAEIELADLLRPFFPRASAIRVRGVHLANWCNADYLMCGLTGNPAGCTLFLDDVRCRRGASAAVAGAAGAAAAPEPSDSYEADSGLWYPAEESPPFKMFLDAAPERERERALRIEAGALGFKAVLLDRRFDIRRHPTLCLDYRAEQPLGLSLAVRVGGQWQPLAAASALGLALDGQWHSAQINLSNWLARR
;
A
#
# COMPACT_ATOMS: atom_id res chain seq x y z
N MET A 1 27.49 7.27 -26.85
CA MET A 1 28.88 7.78 -26.89
C MET A 1 29.24 8.12 -28.32
N ALA A 2 29.91 9.26 -28.53
CA ALA A 2 30.39 9.84 -29.81
C ALA A 2 29.35 10.51 -30.73
N HIS A 3 29.08 11.80 -30.49
CA HIS A 3 28.91 12.89 -31.48
C HIS A 3 28.30 14.13 -30.82
N TYR A 4 29.08 14.88 -30.03
CA TYR A 4 28.81 16.29 -29.71
C TYR A 4 30.11 16.90 -29.18
N ALA A 5 30.96 17.38 -30.09
CA ALA A 5 32.07 18.25 -29.73
C ALA A 5 31.49 19.66 -29.52
N GLY A 6 30.99 19.91 -28.31
CA GLY A 6 30.57 21.24 -27.89
C GLY A 6 31.80 22.09 -27.59
N LEU A 7 31.96 23.18 -28.36
CA LEU A 7 32.92 24.24 -28.13
C LEU A 7 32.85 24.74 -26.68
N ALA A 8 33.80 24.33 -25.85
CA ALA A 8 34.07 24.97 -24.58
C ALA A 8 34.80 26.30 -24.85
N LEU A 9 34.04 27.39 -24.97
CA LEU A 9 34.60 28.74 -24.84
C LEU A 9 34.92 28.98 -23.36
N LEU A 10 36.10 28.53 -22.95
CA LEU A 10 36.70 28.87 -21.66
C LEU A 10 37.36 30.25 -21.76
N GLY A 11 36.69 31.26 -21.20
CA GLY A 11 37.26 32.59 -21.00
C GLY A 11 36.20 33.54 -20.47
N GLY A 12 36.34 34.02 -19.23
CA GLY A 12 35.46 35.05 -18.68
C GLY A 12 35.50 36.29 -19.56
N LEU A 13 34.38 36.58 -20.23
CA LEU A 13 34.26 37.74 -21.11
C LEU A 13 34.15 39.00 -20.24
N SER A 14 35.07 39.95 -20.47
CA SER A 14 34.92 41.34 -20.00
C SER A 14 34.47 42.15 -21.21
N LEU A 15 33.17 42.24 -21.45
CA LEU A 15 32.64 43.12 -22.48
C LEU A 15 32.72 44.56 -21.98
N ALA A 16 33.53 45.39 -22.64
CA ALA A 16 33.60 46.82 -22.44
C ALA A 16 33.14 47.50 -23.74
N ALA A 17 32.24 48.49 -23.62
CA ALA A 17 31.49 49.13 -24.71
C ALA A 17 30.46 48.20 -25.41
N ALA A 18 29.47 48.83 -26.07
CA ALA A 18 28.29 48.19 -26.67
C ALA A 18 28.65 47.27 -27.85
N GLU A 19 29.15 46.07 -27.56
CA GLU A 19 29.46 45.04 -28.54
C GLU A 19 28.35 43.96 -28.55
N SER A 20 27.86 43.62 -29.75
CA SER A 20 26.88 42.56 -29.96
C SER A 20 27.59 41.21 -30.12
N LEU A 21 27.23 40.23 -29.29
CA LEU A 21 27.69 38.84 -29.45
C LEU A 21 26.58 38.03 -30.15
N ALA A 22 26.83 37.63 -31.40
CA ALA A 22 25.97 36.71 -32.12
C ALA A 22 26.24 35.28 -31.63
N ILE A 23 25.24 34.67 -30.97
CA ILE A 23 25.35 33.29 -30.50
C ILE A 23 24.32 32.45 -31.28
N PRO A 24 24.75 31.47 -32.08
CA PRO A 24 23.83 30.48 -32.64
C PRO A 24 23.32 29.62 -31.48
N LEU A 25 21.99 29.60 -31.28
CA LEU A 25 21.36 28.82 -30.22
C LEU A 25 20.69 27.58 -30.83
N PRO A 26 20.78 26.41 -30.18
CA PRO A 26 20.01 25.24 -30.61
C PRO A 26 18.51 25.51 -30.44
N ALA A 27 17.66 24.70 -31.05
CA ALA A 27 16.20 24.89 -30.99
C ALA A 27 15.66 24.98 -29.54
N ASN A 28 16.23 24.20 -28.61
CA ASN A 28 15.89 24.20 -27.19
C ASN A 28 17.14 24.43 -26.32
N PHE A 29 17.10 25.43 -25.44
CA PHE A 29 18.21 25.76 -24.56
C PHE A 29 17.79 26.40 -23.24
N VAL A 30 18.72 26.35 -22.28
CA VAL A 30 18.73 27.20 -21.07
C VAL A 30 19.99 28.06 -21.08
N ILE A 31 19.82 29.37 -20.90
CA ILE A 31 20.90 30.33 -20.65
C ILE A 31 20.94 30.64 -19.16
N ARG A 32 22.10 30.55 -18.53
CA ARG A 32 22.34 31.07 -17.17
C ARG A 32 23.47 32.07 -17.18
N GLY A 33 23.30 33.19 -16.47
CA GLY A 33 24.32 34.23 -16.36
C GLY A 33 24.39 34.88 -14.99
N ASN A 34 25.55 35.44 -14.67
CA ASN A 34 25.78 36.21 -13.45
C ASN A 34 26.05 37.68 -13.78
N LEU A 35 25.33 38.58 -13.14
CA LEU A 35 25.52 40.02 -13.17
C LEU A 35 26.20 40.47 -11.88
N GLU A 36 27.31 41.16 -12.01
CA GLU A 36 28.00 41.82 -10.89
C GLU A 36 27.86 43.34 -11.02
N PHE A 37 27.53 43.98 -9.90
CA PHE A 37 27.26 45.41 -9.85
C PHE A 37 28.41 46.17 -9.20
N SER A 38 28.95 47.16 -9.90
CA SER A 38 30.03 48.02 -9.43
C SER A 38 29.59 49.48 -9.33
N GLY A 39 29.58 50.02 -8.11
CA GLY A 39 29.41 51.46 -7.84
C GLY A 39 27.97 51.99 -7.72
N ARG A 40 27.88 53.31 -7.45
CA ARG A 40 26.62 54.08 -7.38
C ARG A 40 26.27 54.57 -8.78
N THR A 41 25.35 53.92 -9.47
CA THR A 41 24.96 54.37 -10.81
C THR A 41 23.49 54.82 -10.82
N ALA A 42 23.27 56.00 -11.40
CA ALA A 42 21.98 56.69 -11.42
C ALA A 42 21.15 56.39 -12.69
N SER A 43 21.71 55.62 -13.63
CA SER A 43 21.11 55.29 -14.92
C SER A 43 20.63 53.83 -14.94
N PRO A 44 19.44 53.54 -15.51
CA PRO A 44 18.96 52.16 -15.66
C PRO A 44 19.87 51.38 -16.60
N ALA A 45 20.52 50.34 -16.10
CA ALA A 45 21.26 49.38 -16.92
C ALA A 45 20.29 48.39 -17.56
N HIS A 46 20.54 48.00 -18.81
CA HIS A 46 19.68 47.06 -19.53
C HIS A 46 20.45 46.03 -20.37
N LEU A 47 19.84 44.87 -20.54
CA LEU A 47 20.33 43.71 -21.28
C LEU A 47 19.35 43.41 -22.42
N GLU A 48 19.82 43.36 -23.66
CA GLU A 48 18.97 43.10 -24.83
C GLU A 48 19.29 41.74 -25.46
N PHE A 49 18.25 40.96 -25.75
CA PHE A 49 18.33 39.74 -26.56
C PHE A 49 17.53 39.99 -27.83
N GLN A 50 18.18 39.96 -29.00
CA GLN A 50 17.51 40.15 -30.28
C GLN A 50 17.43 38.81 -31.02
N THR A 51 16.22 38.39 -31.37
CA THR A 51 16.00 37.20 -32.22
C THR A 51 16.21 37.54 -33.70
N GLY A 52 16.48 36.53 -34.53
CA GLY A 52 16.49 36.67 -36.00
C GLY A 52 15.15 37.17 -36.59
N SER A 53 14.05 37.10 -35.83
CA SER A 53 12.72 37.59 -36.19
C SER A 53 12.43 39.04 -35.76
N ASN A 54 13.45 39.85 -35.43
CA ASN A 54 13.33 41.25 -34.97
C ASN A 54 12.57 41.45 -33.64
N CYS A 55 12.43 40.42 -32.81
CA CYS A 55 11.96 40.58 -31.43
C CYS A 55 13.15 40.94 -30.53
N ILE A 56 13.07 42.06 -29.82
CA ILE A 56 14.08 42.50 -28.85
C ILE A 56 13.52 42.32 -27.44
N VAL A 57 14.13 41.46 -26.63
CA VAL A 57 13.82 41.27 -25.21
C VAL A 57 14.78 42.11 -24.39
N ARG A 58 14.27 43.09 -23.65
CA ARG A 58 15.06 43.99 -22.81
C ARG A 58 14.80 43.69 -21.32
N ILE A 59 15.86 43.38 -20.57
CA ILE A 59 15.86 43.30 -19.11
C ILE A 59 16.45 44.60 -18.58
N SER A 60 15.69 45.41 -17.86
CA SER A 60 16.08 46.73 -17.34
C SER A 60 16.03 46.75 -15.81
N LEU A 61 16.98 47.43 -15.16
CA LEU A 61 16.98 47.61 -13.70
C LEU A 61 16.54 49.04 -13.32
N ALA A 62 15.50 49.17 -12.50
CA ALA A 62 14.96 50.43 -12.00
C ALA A 62 14.88 50.44 -10.47
N ARG A 63 15.85 51.07 -9.79
CA ARG A 63 15.96 51.24 -8.32
C ARG A 63 15.76 49.98 -7.47
N ASP A 64 14.52 49.56 -7.24
CA ASP A 64 14.13 48.38 -6.47
C ASP A 64 13.39 47.32 -7.31
N GLN A 65 13.39 47.45 -8.65
CA GLN A 65 12.71 46.54 -9.57
C GLN A 65 13.59 46.17 -10.76
N VAL A 66 13.41 44.96 -11.29
CA VAL A 66 13.80 44.59 -12.65
C VAL A 66 12.56 44.58 -13.52
N ILE A 67 12.64 45.18 -14.69
CA ILE A 67 11.57 45.30 -15.69
C ILE A 67 11.99 44.51 -16.92
N LEU A 68 11.08 43.71 -17.45
CA LEU A 68 11.26 42.92 -18.65
C LEU A 68 10.31 43.45 -19.73
N GLU A 69 10.83 43.75 -20.91
CA GLU A 69 10.09 44.33 -22.04
C GLU A 69 10.41 43.53 -23.30
N ALA A 70 9.43 43.28 -24.16
CA ALA A 70 9.67 42.80 -25.52
C ALA A 70 9.25 43.88 -26.51
N GLU A 71 10.07 44.09 -27.52
CA GLU A 71 9.86 45.07 -28.58
C GLU A 71 9.88 44.33 -29.91
N GLN A 72 8.71 44.22 -30.54
CA GLN A 72 8.56 43.82 -31.94
C GLN A 72 8.04 45.05 -32.69
N PRO A 73 8.89 45.74 -33.47
CA PRO A 73 8.50 47.00 -34.08
C PRO A 73 7.19 46.89 -34.87
N PRO A 74 6.19 47.78 -34.65
CA PRO A 74 6.22 48.99 -33.82
C PRO A 74 5.68 48.82 -32.38
N GLN A 75 5.33 47.61 -31.94
CA GLN A 75 4.76 47.37 -30.62
C GLN A 75 5.83 47.08 -29.56
N LYS A 76 5.82 47.91 -28.53
CA LYS A 76 6.54 47.65 -27.28
C LYS A 76 5.57 47.05 -26.28
N THR A 77 5.81 45.80 -25.90
CA THR A 77 5.02 45.06 -24.92
C THR A 77 5.79 45.01 -23.60
N HIS A 78 5.25 45.63 -22.56
CA HIS A 78 5.79 45.46 -21.21
C HIS A 78 5.46 44.03 -20.76
N LEU A 79 6.49 43.19 -20.63
CA LEU A 79 6.30 41.81 -20.22
C LEU A 79 6.01 41.77 -18.71
N GLY A 80 6.83 42.40 -17.87
CA GLY A 80 6.52 42.56 -16.44
C GLY A 80 7.64 43.16 -15.61
N ALA A 81 7.45 43.24 -14.29
CA ALA A 81 8.45 43.77 -13.36
C ALA A 81 8.51 42.97 -12.04
N ALA A 82 9.70 42.75 -11.50
CA ALA A 82 9.99 42.01 -10.29
C ALA A 82 10.73 42.90 -9.27
N ARG A 83 10.24 42.98 -8.03
CA ARG A 83 10.87 43.76 -6.94
C ARG A 83 12.05 43.02 -6.31
N LEU A 84 13.17 43.70 -6.08
CA LEU A 84 14.37 43.12 -5.48
C LEU A 84 14.28 43.16 -3.94
N ALA A 85 14.74 42.11 -3.25
CA ALA A 85 14.85 42.08 -1.78
C ALA A 85 15.74 43.19 -1.23
N SER A 86 16.80 43.49 -1.97
CA SER A 86 17.72 44.57 -1.68
C SER A 86 17.64 45.59 -2.82
N PRO A 87 17.45 46.88 -2.52
CA PRO A 87 17.52 47.93 -3.53
C PRO A 87 18.93 48.12 -4.10
N ARG A 88 19.93 47.35 -3.64
CA ARG A 88 21.33 47.38 -4.13
C ARG A 88 21.99 46.00 -4.07
N PRO A 89 21.61 45.04 -4.94
CA PRO A 89 22.25 43.73 -4.96
C PRO A 89 23.70 43.85 -5.46
N LYS A 90 24.64 43.14 -4.82
CA LYS A 90 26.05 43.06 -5.27
C LYS A 90 26.19 42.12 -6.47
N LYS A 91 25.34 41.11 -6.55
CA LYS A 91 25.32 40.08 -7.59
C LYS A 91 23.88 39.64 -7.83
N CYS A 92 23.52 39.43 -9.09
CA CYS A 92 22.27 38.79 -9.49
C CYS A 92 22.53 37.67 -10.48
N THR A 93 21.88 36.52 -10.29
CA THR A 93 21.95 35.38 -11.21
C THR A 93 20.67 35.31 -11.99
N PHE A 94 20.74 35.17 -13.32
CA PHE A 94 19.57 35.01 -14.19
C PHE A 94 19.58 33.72 -15.00
N THR A 95 18.37 33.29 -15.38
CA THR A 95 18.11 32.11 -16.19
C THR A 95 17.06 32.44 -17.26
N VAL A 96 17.28 32.04 -18.51
CA VAL A 96 16.34 32.22 -19.64
C VAL A 96 16.18 30.90 -20.40
N CYS A 97 14.95 30.50 -20.72
CA CYS A 97 14.63 29.25 -21.44
C CYS A 97 13.77 29.51 -22.69
N ARG A 98 13.89 28.65 -23.72
CA ARG A 98 13.06 28.67 -24.95
C ARG A 98 12.12 27.44 -25.00
N ASP A 99 10.86 27.67 -25.41
CA ASP A 99 9.74 26.68 -25.58
C ASP A 99 9.03 26.13 -24.32
N GLY A 100 8.88 26.93 -23.24
CA GLY A 100 8.07 26.56 -22.05
C GLY A 100 8.14 27.51 -20.83
N GLU A 101 8.50 28.78 -21.07
CA GLU A 101 8.62 29.92 -20.12
C GLU A 101 9.47 29.77 -18.85
N ALA A 102 10.64 30.45 -18.85
CA ALA A 102 11.07 31.26 -17.70
C ALA A 102 11.96 32.43 -18.17
N LEU A 103 11.67 33.64 -17.70
CA LEU A 103 12.50 34.83 -17.90
C LEU A 103 12.95 35.37 -16.53
N ALA A 104 14.21 35.11 -16.22
CA ALA A 104 15.04 35.64 -15.14
C ALA A 104 14.55 35.41 -13.70
N PHE A 105 15.08 34.34 -13.09
CA PHE A 105 15.48 34.41 -11.69
C PHE A 105 16.45 35.59 -11.48
N LEU A 106 16.40 36.32 -10.38
CA LEU A 106 17.44 37.29 -9.95
C LEU A 106 17.75 37.23 -8.44
N SER A 107 18.81 36.52 -8.03
CA SER A 107 19.20 36.52 -6.58
C SER A 107 19.66 37.89 -6.16
N PRO A 108 19.50 38.36 -4.90
CA PRO A 108 19.20 37.59 -3.67
C PRO A 108 17.98 38.09 -2.87
N GLY A 109 16.95 37.24 -2.68
CA GLY A 109 15.72 37.46 -1.87
C GLY A 109 14.42 37.84 -2.64
N TYR A 110 14.05 37.05 -3.63
CA TYR A 110 13.42 37.42 -4.90
C TYR A 110 11.96 37.94 -4.94
N ALA A 111 11.67 38.64 -6.05
CA ALA A 111 10.43 38.54 -6.83
C ALA A 111 10.71 37.90 -8.20
N THR A 112 9.68 37.35 -8.82
CA THR A 112 9.74 36.49 -10.00
C THR A 112 8.51 36.71 -10.89
N GLY A 113 8.64 36.47 -12.20
CA GLY A 113 7.53 36.65 -13.14
C GLY A 113 7.67 35.79 -14.39
N ARG A 114 6.52 35.53 -15.01
CA ARG A 114 6.33 34.58 -16.11
C ARG A 114 5.97 35.37 -17.37
N TRP A 115 6.71 35.19 -18.46
CA TRP A 115 6.56 36.01 -19.65
C TRP A 115 6.80 35.23 -20.94
N ARG A 116 5.84 35.33 -21.87
CA ARG A 116 5.94 34.71 -23.19
C ARG A 116 6.72 35.62 -24.13
N LEU A 117 7.70 35.06 -24.82
CA LEU A 117 8.28 35.72 -25.99
C LEU A 117 7.36 35.48 -27.21
N PRO A 118 7.03 36.52 -27.99
CA PRO A 118 6.33 36.31 -29.24
C PRO A 118 7.26 35.55 -30.20
N GLY A 119 6.92 34.28 -30.46
CA GLY A 119 7.57 33.49 -31.49
C GLY A 119 7.29 34.07 -32.89
N PRO A 120 8.06 33.69 -33.93
CA PRO A 120 7.60 33.88 -35.29
C PRO A 120 6.24 33.15 -35.43
N GLU A 121 5.22 33.85 -35.90
CA GLU A 121 3.85 33.33 -35.99
C GLU A 121 3.83 31.93 -36.60
N ALA A 122 3.40 30.93 -35.84
CA ALA A 122 2.98 29.67 -36.42
C ALA A 122 1.60 29.91 -37.07
N PRO A 123 1.41 29.57 -38.36
CA PRO A 123 0.11 29.72 -39.01
C PRO A 123 -0.95 28.89 -38.27
N GLU A 124 -2.17 29.43 -38.17
CA GLU A 124 -3.34 28.88 -37.45
C GLU A 124 -3.85 27.50 -37.91
N THR A 125 -3.07 26.76 -38.69
CA THR A 125 -3.39 25.39 -39.12
C THR A 125 -2.13 24.53 -39.06
N LEU A 126 -2.10 23.56 -38.14
CA LEU A 126 -1.10 22.50 -38.11
C LEU A 126 -1.32 21.51 -39.27
N PRO A 127 -0.34 21.30 -40.17
CA PRO A 127 -0.25 20.04 -40.90
C PRO A 127 0.47 19.00 -40.01
N THR A 128 0.00 17.76 -40.07
CA THR A 128 0.68 16.57 -39.56
C THR A 128 2.13 16.48 -40.04
N PRO A 129 3.07 15.98 -39.22
CA PRO A 129 4.49 15.97 -39.58
C PRO A 129 4.79 14.87 -40.61
N GLU A 130 5.26 15.27 -41.79
CA GLU A 130 6.05 14.40 -42.65
C GLU A 130 7.47 14.29 -42.07
N VAL A 131 7.96 13.06 -41.95
CA VAL A 131 9.36 12.75 -41.63
C VAL A 131 10.22 13.18 -42.80
N GLY A 132 10.67 14.44 -42.77
CA GLY A 132 11.66 14.99 -43.67
C GLY A 132 12.74 15.68 -42.85
N THR A 133 13.96 15.15 -42.89
CA THR A 133 15.16 15.75 -42.31
C THR A 133 15.52 17.04 -43.03
N ARG A 134 14.87 18.16 -42.67
CA ARG A 134 15.44 19.49 -42.87
C ARG A 134 16.25 19.85 -41.62
N PRO A 135 17.51 20.32 -41.73
CA PRO A 135 18.14 20.98 -40.60
C PRO A 135 17.28 22.20 -40.27
N ALA A 136 16.83 22.31 -39.02
CA ALA A 136 16.19 23.53 -38.53
C ALA A 136 17.11 24.71 -38.89
N GLU A 137 16.57 25.73 -39.55
CA GLU A 137 17.31 26.98 -39.75
C GLU A 137 17.84 27.42 -38.38
N GLU A 138 19.16 27.57 -38.25
CA GLU A 138 19.78 28.03 -37.01
C GLU A 138 19.27 29.43 -36.71
N GLU A 139 18.28 29.53 -35.82
CA GLU A 139 17.85 30.82 -35.30
C GLU A 139 19.02 31.44 -34.52
N THR A 140 19.58 32.50 -35.07
CA THR A 140 20.66 33.25 -34.45
C THR A 140 20.07 34.25 -33.47
N TRP A 141 20.51 34.22 -32.21
CA TRP A 141 20.15 35.23 -31.21
C TRP A 141 21.36 36.13 -30.96
N ASN A 142 21.16 37.44 -30.99
CA ASN A 142 22.19 38.42 -30.67
C ASN A 142 21.99 38.86 -29.22
N LEU A 143 22.96 38.58 -28.35
CA LEU A 143 23.04 39.22 -27.04
C LEU A 143 23.70 40.58 -27.23
N ILE A 144 22.95 41.65 -26.98
CA ILE A 144 23.42 43.03 -27.10
C ILE A 144 23.44 43.65 -25.70
N VAL A 145 24.64 43.96 -25.22
CA VAL A 145 24.83 44.66 -23.94
C VAL A 145 24.89 46.16 -24.24
N ARG A 146 23.92 46.94 -23.76
CA ARG A 146 23.92 48.40 -23.90
C ARG A 146 24.15 49.07 -22.54
N GLU A 147 25.14 49.96 -22.49
CA GLU A 147 25.66 50.51 -21.24
C GLU A 147 24.66 51.40 -20.49
N GLY A 148 24.47 51.10 -19.20
CA GLY A 148 24.39 52.08 -18.13
C GLY A 148 25.54 51.75 -17.17
N ALA A 149 26.29 52.76 -16.71
CA ALA A 149 27.49 52.54 -15.88
C ALA A 149 27.22 51.51 -14.75
N GLY A 150 28.10 50.52 -14.57
CA GLY A 150 28.15 49.67 -13.37
C GLY A 150 27.64 48.23 -13.44
N VAL A 151 27.28 47.64 -14.59
CA VAL A 151 26.88 46.22 -14.70
C VAL A 151 27.85 45.44 -15.58
N ARG A 152 28.39 44.31 -15.08
CA ARG A 152 29.24 43.38 -15.84
C ARG A 152 28.63 41.98 -15.85
N ILE A 153 28.56 41.35 -17.03
CA ILE A 153 28.32 39.90 -17.15
C ILE A 153 29.64 39.20 -16.82
N ALA A 154 29.68 38.47 -15.72
CA ALA A 154 30.90 37.78 -15.29
C ALA A 154 31.09 36.41 -15.97
N ASP A 155 30.00 35.72 -16.29
CA ASP A 155 29.98 34.40 -16.94
C ASP A 155 28.62 34.19 -17.64
N LEU A 156 28.62 33.50 -18.79
CA LEU A 156 27.44 33.12 -19.56
C LEU A 156 27.59 31.68 -20.06
N ARG A 157 26.62 30.82 -19.76
CA ARG A 157 26.63 29.41 -20.18
C ARG A 157 25.35 29.03 -20.88
N LEU A 158 25.50 28.21 -21.93
CA LEU A 158 24.42 27.64 -22.70
C LEU A 158 24.35 26.13 -22.46
N GLN A 159 23.13 25.63 -22.21
CA GLN A 159 22.87 24.21 -22.01
C GLN A 159 21.77 23.73 -22.96
N PRO A 160 22.09 22.89 -23.96
CA PRO A 160 21.08 22.20 -24.76
C PRO A 160 20.21 21.30 -23.88
N THR A 161 18.92 21.23 -24.20
CA THR A 161 17.94 20.43 -23.46
C THR A 161 17.21 19.43 -24.35
N THR A 162 16.69 18.38 -23.73
CA THR A 162 15.74 17.42 -24.30
C THR A 162 14.57 17.26 -23.32
N PRO A 163 13.40 16.77 -23.76
CA PRO A 163 12.34 16.39 -22.85
C PRO A 163 12.86 15.47 -21.74
N VAL A 164 12.40 15.69 -20.52
CA VAL A 164 12.72 14.83 -19.37
C VAL A 164 11.99 13.51 -19.56
N GLU A 165 12.75 12.42 -19.60
CA GLU A 165 12.27 11.05 -19.46
C GLU A 165 13.23 10.32 -18.52
N PHE A 166 12.71 9.87 -17.38
CA PHE A 166 13.46 9.14 -16.37
C PHE A 166 12.56 8.09 -15.72
N SER A 167 13.11 6.91 -15.48
CA SER A 167 12.48 5.90 -14.63
C SER A 167 13.51 5.04 -13.91
N ASP A 168 13.18 4.62 -12.69
CA ASP A 168 13.98 3.68 -11.90
C ASP A 168 13.05 2.87 -10.98
N ASP A 169 13.00 1.55 -11.19
CA ASP A 169 12.26 0.57 -10.37
C ASP A 169 13.17 -0.18 -9.38
N PHE A 170 14.45 0.21 -9.32
CA PHE A 170 15.47 -0.40 -8.47
C PHE A 170 15.68 -1.92 -8.65
N MET A 171 15.17 -2.53 -9.72
CA MET A 171 15.23 -3.99 -9.95
C MET A 171 16.62 -4.46 -10.45
N ARG A 172 17.66 -4.26 -9.66
CA ARG A 172 19.06 -4.59 -9.98
C ARG A 172 19.85 -5.05 -8.75
N SER A 173 20.86 -5.90 -8.95
CA SER A 173 21.69 -6.51 -7.90
C SER A 173 23.03 -5.82 -7.62
N ASP A 174 23.33 -4.70 -8.31
CA ASP A 174 24.64 -4.03 -8.18
C ASP A 174 24.66 -3.06 -6.97
N GLU A 175 25.73 -3.12 -6.15
CA GLU A 175 25.92 -2.35 -4.91
C GLU A 175 26.08 -0.83 -5.08
N GLY A 176 25.96 -0.29 -6.29
CA GLY A 176 26.02 1.14 -6.56
C GLY A 176 24.63 1.78 -6.50
N SER A 177 24.53 3.03 -6.02
CA SER A 177 23.31 3.84 -6.09
C SER A 177 22.79 4.11 -7.52
N GLY A 178 23.45 3.58 -8.55
CA GLY A 178 23.08 3.75 -9.95
C GLY A 178 23.17 5.23 -10.35
N THR A 179 22.09 5.74 -10.94
CA THR A 179 21.92 7.15 -11.34
C THR A 179 21.70 8.11 -10.16
N TRP A 180 21.56 7.58 -8.95
CA TRP A 180 21.30 8.38 -7.75
C TRP A 180 22.58 8.79 -7.03
N ASN A 181 22.59 10.01 -6.53
CA ASN A 181 23.69 10.63 -5.80
C ASN A 181 23.26 10.92 -4.34
N PRO A 182 23.65 10.06 -3.37
CA PRO A 182 23.38 10.29 -1.96
C PRO A 182 24.07 11.56 -1.44
N LEU A 183 23.29 12.50 -0.92
CA LEU A 183 23.78 13.78 -0.37
C LEU A 183 23.81 13.78 1.16
N ARG A 184 22.87 13.07 1.80
CA ARG A 184 22.77 12.89 3.26
C ARG A 184 22.19 11.52 3.59
N GLY A 185 22.51 11.01 4.78
CA GLY A 185 22.05 9.71 5.26
C GLY A 185 22.68 8.54 4.51
N LEU A 186 22.21 7.35 4.84
CA LEU A 186 22.60 6.08 4.22
C LEU A 186 21.51 5.65 3.24
N TRP A 187 21.93 5.33 2.02
CA TRP A 187 21.05 4.85 0.96
C TRP A 187 21.55 3.48 0.49
N ALA A 188 20.66 2.50 0.48
CA ALA A 188 20.99 1.14 0.06
C ALA A 188 19.76 0.48 -0.56
N LEU A 189 20.00 -0.52 -1.42
CA LEU A 189 18.94 -1.42 -1.86
C LEU A 189 18.55 -2.34 -0.69
N ASP A 190 17.27 -2.32 -0.34
CA ASP A 190 16.63 -3.29 0.54
C ASP A 190 16.28 -4.52 -0.30
N GLU A 191 17.17 -5.51 -0.26
CA GLU A 191 17.04 -6.77 -0.97
C GLU A 191 16.37 -7.83 -0.08
N ILE A 192 15.32 -8.48 -0.60
CA ILE A 192 14.74 -9.63 0.08
C ILE A 192 15.52 -10.93 -0.22
N PRO A 193 15.45 -11.96 0.65
CA PRO A 193 16.13 -13.23 0.38
C PRO A 193 15.75 -13.85 -0.97
N TYR A 194 16.76 -14.39 -1.67
CA TYR A 194 16.63 -15.08 -2.96
C TYR A 194 15.99 -14.22 -4.08
N PRO A 195 16.57 -13.05 -4.41
CA PRO A 195 15.91 -12.05 -5.26
C PRO A 195 15.51 -12.57 -6.64
N THR A 196 16.28 -13.48 -7.24
CA THR A 196 15.97 -14.10 -8.55
C THR A 196 14.71 -14.97 -8.58
N TRP A 197 14.11 -15.23 -7.43
CA TRP A 197 12.90 -16.04 -7.25
C TRP A 197 11.74 -15.22 -6.66
N SER A 198 11.88 -13.90 -6.60
CA SER A 198 10.87 -12.97 -6.09
C SER A 198 10.16 -12.21 -7.21
N ALA A 199 8.89 -11.88 -6.99
CA ALA A 199 8.13 -10.97 -7.83
C ALA A 199 8.60 -9.51 -7.75
N SER A 200 9.01 -9.05 -6.57
CA SER A 200 9.49 -7.68 -6.30
C SER A 200 10.62 -7.73 -5.26
N PRO A 201 11.86 -8.01 -5.71
CA PRO A 201 12.98 -8.28 -4.80
C PRO A 201 13.69 -7.08 -4.19
N PHE A 202 13.62 -5.90 -4.80
CA PHE A 202 14.46 -4.76 -4.46
C PHE A 202 13.62 -3.51 -4.25
N ARG A 203 14.01 -2.69 -3.28
CA ARG A 203 13.47 -1.34 -3.01
C ARG A 203 14.61 -0.44 -2.61
N LEU A 204 14.54 0.86 -2.84
CA LEU A 204 15.55 1.77 -2.30
C LEU A 204 15.19 2.20 -0.88
N LYS A 205 16.13 2.10 0.06
CA LYS A 205 15.94 2.50 1.44
C LYS A 205 16.83 3.68 1.81
N GLY A 206 16.22 4.75 2.29
CA GLY A 206 16.91 5.86 2.95
C GLY A 206 16.86 5.70 4.46
N THR A 207 18.01 5.70 5.14
CA THR A 207 18.13 5.58 6.60
C THR A 207 19.20 6.50 7.18
N GLY A 208 19.28 6.61 8.50
CA GLY A 208 20.29 7.36 9.23
C GLY A 208 19.65 8.27 10.28
N PRO A 209 20.40 8.69 11.32
CA PRO A 209 19.88 9.61 12.31
C PRO A 209 19.58 10.97 11.66
N GLY A 210 18.31 11.35 11.62
CA GLY A 210 17.85 12.57 10.96
C GLY A 210 17.60 12.41 9.45
N VAL A 211 17.95 13.44 8.68
CA VAL A 211 17.57 13.54 7.26
C VAL A 211 18.49 12.70 6.37
N ALA A 212 17.89 11.82 5.57
CA ALA A 212 18.49 11.20 4.41
C ALA A 212 17.95 11.85 3.12
N LEU A 213 18.85 12.17 2.18
CA LEU A 213 18.52 12.79 0.89
C LEU A 213 19.41 12.20 -0.20
N THR A 214 18.81 11.77 -1.30
CA THR A 214 19.50 11.39 -2.54
C THR A 214 18.85 12.06 -3.73
N THR A 215 19.62 12.38 -4.77
CA THR A 215 19.15 13.12 -5.95
C THR A 215 19.54 12.43 -7.25
N SER A 216 18.76 12.62 -8.31
CA SER A 216 19.06 12.15 -9.66
C SER A 216 18.60 13.17 -10.70
N GLY A 217 19.01 12.99 -11.95
CA GLY A 217 18.71 13.91 -13.04
C GLY A 217 19.69 15.09 -13.13
N PHE A 218 19.36 16.06 -13.97
CA PHE A 218 20.26 17.15 -14.30
C PHE A 218 19.82 18.46 -13.65
N TRP A 219 20.80 19.29 -13.26
CA TRP A 219 20.57 20.58 -12.62
C TRP A 219 19.74 21.57 -13.47
N PHE A 220 19.64 21.32 -14.79
CA PHE A 220 18.97 22.19 -15.75
C PHE A 220 17.55 21.72 -16.13
N TRP A 221 17.00 20.70 -15.47
CA TRP A 221 15.60 20.31 -15.67
C TRP A 221 14.65 21.42 -15.18
N HIS A 222 13.61 21.69 -15.98
CA HIS A 222 12.66 22.79 -15.76
C HIS A 222 11.21 22.28 -15.69
N ASP A 223 10.57 21.98 -16.81
CA ASP A 223 9.17 21.55 -16.80
C ASP A 223 9.07 20.03 -16.79
N TYR A 224 8.70 19.49 -15.63
CA TYR A 224 8.50 18.06 -15.45
C TYR A 224 7.68 17.76 -14.19
N ALA A 225 7.08 16.58 -14.17
CA ALA A 225 6.55 15.98 -12.96
C ALA A 225 7.31 14.71 -12.64
N MET A 226 7.30 14.33 -11.36
CA MET A 226 7.74 13.03 -10.91
C MET A 226 6.67 12.33 -10.09
N ARG A 227 6.69 11.00 -10.10
CA ARG A 227 5.98 10.13 -9.16
C ARG A 227 6.94 9.12 -8.54
N CYS A 228 6.62 8.67 -7.33
CA CYS A 228 7.36 7.64 -6.62
C CYS A 228 6.43 6.89 -5.67
N ALA A 229 6.55 5.58 -5.59
CA ALA A 229 5.96 4.80 -4.51
C ALA A 229 6.81 4.93 -3.25
N VAL A 230 6.17 5.27 -2.13
CA VAL A 230 6.83 5.53 -0.84
C VAL A 230 6.13 4.74 0.27
N ARG A 231 6.91 4.06 1.11
CA ARG A 231 6.45 3.44 2.35
C ARG A 231 7.25 4.03 3.52
N PRO A 232 6.62 4.80 4.45
CA PRO A 232 7.33 5.45 5.54
C PRO A 232 8.14 4.46 6.39
N GLY A 233 7.55 3.35 6.83
CA GLY A 233 8.13 2.43 7.81
C GLY A 233 7.83 2.85 9.25
N GLY A 234 7.77 1.88 10.18
CA GLY A 234 7.28 2.10 11.55
C GLY A 234 8.05 3.16 12.37
N ASP A 235 9.37 3.25 12.17
CA ASP A 235 10.23 4.20 12.88
C ASP A 235 10.39 5.54 12.15
N SER A 236 9.72 5.71 11.00
CA SER A 236 9.82 6.93 10.21
C SER A 236 9.23 8.13 10.95
N LEU A 237 9.97 9.24 10.92
CA LEU A 237 9.45 10.56 11.28
C LEU A 237 9.08 11.39 10.04
N GLY A 238 9.32 10.88 8.84
CA GLY A 238 8.90 11.52 7.60
C GLY A 238 9.48 10.91 6.33
N CYS A 239 8.79 11.13 5.22
CA CYS A 239 9.20 10.69 3.89
C CYS A 239 8.71 11.69 2.82
N GLY A 240 9.37 11.77 1.67
CA GLY A 240 9.03 12.74 0.65
C GLY A 240 9.82 12.64 -0.64
N ILE A 241 9.45 13.49 -1.59
CA ILE A 241 10.09 13.66 -2.89
C ILE A 241 10.48 15.12 -3.09
N ALA A 242 11.53 15.36 -3.86
CA ALA A 242 12.02 16.69 -4.17
C ALA A 242 12.00 16.96 -5.67
N LEU A 243 11.48 18.12 -6.06
CA LEU A 243 11.66 18.71 -7.38
C LEU A 243 12.77 19.74 -7.30
N TYR A 244 13.36 20.08 -8.44
CA TYR A 244 14.33 21.15 -8.52
C TYR A 244 15.51 20.98 -7.55
N ALA A 245 15.86 19.73 -7.28
CA ALA A 245 16.90 19.39 -6.34
C ALA A 245 18.28 19.70 -6.95
N GLN A 246 18.96 20.70 -6.40
CA GLN A 246 20.37 20.99 -6.71
C GLN A 246 21.31 20.53 -5.59
N GLY A 247 20.77 20.37 -4.38
CA GLY A 247 21.52 19.99 -3.19
C GLY A 247 20.64 20.06 -1.95
N PRO A 248 21.17 19.79 -0.74
CA PRO A 248 20.38 19.81 0.48
C PRO A 248 19.89 21.21 0.90
N SER A 249 20.30 22.26 0.20
CA SER A 249 19.99 23.66 0.52
C SER A 249 19.03 24.31 -0.47
N ASP A 250 18.78 23.68 -1.63
CA ASP A 250 17.99 24.25 -2.73
C ASP A 250 17.16 23.15 -3.41
N MET A 251 15.85 23.14 -3.12
CA MET A 251 14.87 22.22 -3.70
C MET A 251 13.44 22.69 -3.40
N ILE A 252 12.46 22.19 -4.17
CA ILE A 252 11.07 22.12 -3.70
C ILE A 252 10.88 20.74 -3.07
N LEU A 253 10.47 20.69 -1.80
CA LEU A 253 10.27 19.46 -1.07
C LEU A 253 8.77 19.23 -0.84
N PHE A 254 8.24 18.11 -1.33
CA PHE A 254 6.94 17.60 -0.95
C PHE A 254 7.13 16.40 -0.01
N ARG A 255 6.76 16.55 1.26
CA ARG A 255 6.99 15.54 2.30
C ARG A 255 5.75 15.30 3.14
N TRP A 256 5.62 14.09 3.66
CA TRP A 256 4.87 13.84 4.89
C TRP A 256 5.85 13.91 6.07
N LYS A 257 5.47 14.67 7.10
CA LYS A 257 6.22 14.80 8.35
C LYS A 257 5.33 14.41 9.52
N ARG A 258 5.82 13.47 10.32
CA ARG A 258 5.14 12.97 11.50
C ARG A 258 5.06 14.04 12.59
N ARG A 259 3.93 14.10 13.32
CA ARG A 259 3.70 15.12 14.35
C ARG A 259 4.40 14.80 15.68
N ASN A 260 4.26 13.57 16.16
CA ASN A 260 4.83 13.11 17.44
C ASN A 260 5.74 11.89 17.22
N PRO A 261 6.80 11.68 18.02
CA PRO A 261 7.59 10.45 17.99
C PRO A 261 6.74 9.20 18.30
N ARG A 262 7.28 8.03 17.97
CA ARG A 262 6.61 6.74 18.20
C ARG A 262 6.31 6.49 19.68
N GLU A 263 5.05 6.19 19.97
CA GLU A 263 4.57 5.72 21.27
C GLU A 263 4.26 4.20 21.19
N GLU A 264 4.36 3.48 22.31
CA GLU A 264 4.19 2.01 22.34
C GLU A 264 2.77 1.53 21.99
N ASP A 265 1.75 2.38 22.17
CA ASP A 265 0.33 2.10 21.95
C ASP A 265 -0.30 3.10 20.95
N GLU A 266 0.42 3.42 19.88
CA GLU A 266 -0.05 4.36 18.86
C GLU A 266 -0.97 3.70 17.82
N PRO A 267 -2.02 4.39 17.36
CA PRO A 267 -2.93 3.87 16.35
C PRO A 267 -2.21 3.58 15.04
N ARG A 268 -2.76 2.61 14.31
CA ARG A 268 -2.25 2.16 13.01
C ARG A 268 -2.01 3.30 12.01
N HIS A 269 -2.91 4.27 11.96
CA HIS A 269 -2.74 5.46 11.14
C HIS A 269 -2.11 6.56 11.98
N VAL A 270 -0.91 6.98 11.59
CA VAL A 270 -0.10 7.95 12.33
C VAL A 270 -0.40 9.35 11.84
N GLN A 271 -0.65 10.25 12.78
CA GLN A 271 -0.91 11.66 12.51
C GLN A 271 0.38 12.38 12.07
N GLY A 272 0.29 13.12 10.97
CA GLY A 272 1.34 13.99 10.49
C GLY A 272 0.79 15.12 9.62
N ALA A 273 1.68 15.76 8.86
CA ALA A 273 1.34 16.80 7.90
C ALA A 273 2.01 16.53 6.56
N LEU A 274 1.22 16.59 5.49
CA LEU A 274 1.73 16.73 4.13
C LEU A 274 2.10 18.19 3.91
N GLU A 275 3.37 18.44 3.63
CA GLU A 275 3.96 19.76 3.52
C GLU A 275 4.60 19.92 2.14
N LEU A 276 4.29 21.03 1.47
CA LEU A 276 5.02 21.50 0.29
C LEU A 276 5.86 22.70 0.71
N LEU A 277 7.17 22.60 0.56
CA LEU A 277 8.14 23.60 1.02
C LEU A 277 9.06 24.03 -0.12
N LEU A 278 9.49 25.28 -0.10
CA LEU A 278 10.70 25.71 -0.78
C LEU A 278 11.85 25.67 0.24
N VAL A 279 12.90 24.92 -0.07
CA VAL A 279 14.19 25.02 0.62
C VAL A 279 15.08 25.90 -0.25
N HIS A 280 15.60 26.99 0.31
CA HIS A 280 16.52 27.89 -0.39
C HIS A 280 17.59 28.41 0.57
N ASP A 281 18.86 28.33 0.17
CA ASP A 281 20.01 28.62 1.04
C ASP A 281 19.94 27.88 2.40
N GLY A 282 19.30 26.70 2.41
CA GLY A 282 19.11 25.87 3.61
C GLY A 282 17.95 26.29 4.53
N GLU A 283 17.24 27.37 4.21
CA GLU A 283 16.04 27.79 4.93
C GLU A 283 14.79 27.13 4.36
N GLU A 284 13.97 26.51 5.23
CA GLU A 284 12.68 25.94 4.85
C GLU A 284 11.58 27.00 4.91
N ARG A 285 10.89 27.25 3.79
CA ARG A 285 9.66 28.06 3.74
C ARG A 285 8.48 27.19 3.31
N LEU A 286 7.50 27.08 4.20
CA LEU A 286 6.26 26.37 3.94
C LEU A 286 5.43 27.10 2.88
N LEU A 287 5.10 26.42 1.79
CA LEU A 287 4.23 26.92 0.72
C LEU A 287 2.78 26.49 0.94
N ALA A 288 2.58 25.23 1.33
CA ALA A 288 1.28 24.68 1.69
C ALA A 288 1.45 23.53 2.69
N SER A 289 0.42 23.31 3.51
CA SER A 289 0.37 22.18 4.44
C SER A 289 -1.06 21.68 4.58
N GLN A 290 -1.20 20.38 4.78
CA GLN A 290 -2.46 19.73 5.13
C GLN A 290 -2.17 18.58 6.10
N GLU A 291 -2.90 18.55 7.21
CA GLU A 291 -2.85 17.44 8.17
C GLU A 291 -3.29 16.15 7.50
N ALA A 292 -2.61 15.03 7.76
CA ALA A 292 -2.90 13.74 7.14
C ALA A 292 -2.53 12.56 8.05
N TRP A 293 -3.21 11.43 7.84
CA TRP A 293 -3.02 10.19 8.58
C TRP A 293 -2.53 9.10 7.65
N LEU A 294 -1.26 8.72 7.79
CA LEU A 294 -0.65 7.65 6.98
C LEU A 294 -0.41 6.41 7.83
N ASP A 295 -0.68 5.23 7.27
CA ASP A 295 -0.24 3.95 7.81
C ASP A 295 1.25 3.77 7.44
N PRO A 296 2.18 3.74 8.41
CA PRO A 296 3.61 3.61 8.13
C PRO A 296 3.98 2.33 7.36
N SER A 297 3.08 1.36 7.33
CA SER A 297 3.31 0.07 6.73
C SER A 297 2.68 -0.11 5.34
N GLN A 298 2.03 0.94 4.84
CA GLN A 298 1.38 1.00 3.53
C GLN A 298 2.24 1.75 2.51
N TRP A 299 2.09 1.37 1.24
CA TRP A 299 2.63 2.10 0.10
C TRP A 299 1.68 3.21 -0.34
N TYR A 300 2.25 4.38 -0.61
CA TYR A 300 1.58 5.55 -1.14
C TYR A 300 2.27 6.00 -2.42
N GLU A 301 1.53 6.51 -3.40
CA GLU A 301 2.13 7.24 -4.51
C GLU A 301 2.25 8.71 -4.13
N LEU A 302 3.48 9.21 -3.98
CA LEU A 302 3.73 10.65 -3.94
C LEU A 302 4.06 11.13 -5.35
N ALA A 303 3.37 12.17 -5.80
CA ALA A 303 3.70 12.84 -7.06
C ALA A 303 3.76 14.35 -6.90
N ALA A 304 4.64 15.00 -7.65
CA ALA A 304 4.72 16.44 -7.69
C ALA A 304 5.14 16.90 -9.09
N GLY A 305 4.58 18.01 -9.54
CA GLY A 305 4.89 18.60 -10.84
C GLY A 305 5.26 20.06 -10.70
N VAL A 306 6.21 20.50 -11.51
CA VAL A 306 6.54 21.92 -11.66
C VAL A 306 6.52 22.26 -13.14
N CYS A 307 5.77 23.29 -13.49
CA CYS A 307 5.77 23.83 -14.85
C CYS A 307 5.55 25.34 -14.82
N GLU A 308 6.49 26.04 -15.45
CA GLU A 308 6.61 27.49 -15.49
C GLU A 308 6.32 28.15 -14.09
N GLY A 309 6.91 27.63 -13.01
CA GLY A 309 6.75 28.19 -11.65
C GLY A 309 5.40 27.92 -10.95
N GLN A 310 4.52 27.09 -11.53
CA GLN A 310 3.39 26.49 -10.81
C GLN A 310 3.81 25.12 -10.29
N VAL A 311 3.59 24.86 -9.01
CA VAL A 311 3.89 23.58 -8.36
C VAL A 311 2.60 22.91 -7.93
N CYS A 312 2.42 21.65 -8.30
CA CYS A 312 1.33 20.79 -7.83
C CYS A 312 1.89 19.58 -7.09
N ALA A 313 1.12 19.07 -6.13
CA ALA A 313 1.48 17.87 -5.37
C ALA A 313 0.26 16.97 -5.17
N PHE A 314 0.49 15.67 -5.20
CA PHE A 314 -0.53 14.63 -5.20
C PHE A 314 -0.14 13.48 -4.26
N VAL A 315 -1.15 12.85 -3.67
CA VAL A 315 -1.02 11.57 -2.97
C VAL A 315 -2.06 10.61 -3.51
N ASP A 316 -1.64 9.44 -3.97
CA ASP A 316 -2.52 8.41 -4.55
C ASP A 316 -3.48 9.00 -5.63
N GLY A 317 -2.93 9.79 -6.56
CA GLY A 317 -3.72 10.50 -7.59
C GLY A 317 -4.39 11.78 -7.11
N ILE A 318 -4.66 11.95 -5.82
CA ILE A 318 -5.45 13.09 -5.32
C ILE A 318 -4.59 14.35 -5.28
N ARG A 319 -4.96 15.38 -6.08
CA ARG A 319 -4.30 16.69 -6.07
C ARG A 319 -4.54 17.42 -4.74
N LEU A 320 -3.49 17.62 -3.97
CA LEU A 320 -3.56 18.28 -2.66
C LEU A 320 -3.28 19.77 -2.75
N PHE A 321 -2.19 20.12 -3.44
CA PHE A 321 -1.70 21.49 -3.55
C PHE A 321 -1.55 21.90 -5.00
N GLN A 322 -1.81 23.19 -5.25
CA GLN A 322 -1.42 23.88 -6.47
C GLN A 322 -1.06 25.31 -6.06
N VAL A 323 0.23 25.62 -6.09
CA VAL A 323 0.78 26.89 -5.59
C VAL A 323 1.66 27.54 -6.64
N SER A 324 1.64 28.87 -6.66
CA SER A 324 2.63 29.65 -7.40
C SER A 324 3.94 29.66 -6.59
N CYS A 325 5.01 29.12 -7.15
CA CYS A 325 6.37 29.24 -6.62
C CYS A 325 7.32 29.73 -7.73
N PRO A 326 7.10 30.96 -8.24
CA PRO A 326 7.89 31.49 -9.33
C PRO A 326 9.36 31.71 -8.93
N GLU A 327 9.67 31.72 -7.64
CA GLU A 327 11.01 31.70 -7.02
C GLU A 327 11.68 30.31 -6.90
N ALA A 328 11.14 29.24 -7.48
CA ALA A 328 11.79 27.93 -7.50
C ALA A 328 12.77 27.73 -8.68
N THR A 329 14.04 27.48 -8.39
CA THR A 329 15.11 27.33 -9.40
C THR A 329 15.12 25.97 -10.09
N LEU A 330 15.72 25.83 -11.28
CA LEU A 330 15.94 24.54 -11.97
C LEU A 330 16.55 23.43 -11.09
N GLY A 331 16.37 22.17 -11.46
CA GLY A 331 17.09 21.07 -10.80
C GLY A 331 16.51 19.70 -11.07
N GLY A 332 17.21 18.67 -10.61
CA GLY A 332 16.79 17.28 -10.78
C GLY A 332 15.70 16.86 -9.79
N ILE A 333 15.51 15.55 -9.67
CA ILE A 333 14.61 14.93 -8.69
C ILE A 333 15.37 14.49 -7.44
N GLY A 334 14.66 14.30 -6.34
CA GLY A 334 15.23 13.73 -5.12
C GLY A 334 14.24 12.90 -4.31
N LEU A 335 14.79 12.04 -3.46
CA LEU A 335 14.06 11.24 -2.47
C LEU A 335 14.54 11.65 -1.08
N TRP A 336 13.60 11.84 -0.17
CA TRP A 336 13.85 12.41 1.15
C TRP A 336 13.22 11.53 2.24
N ALA A 337 13.99 11.20 3.28
CA ALA A 337 13.51 10.46 4.43
C ALA A 337 14.01 11.08 5.73
N LEU A 338 13.22 10.95 6.80
CA LEU A 338 13.58 11.32 8.16
C LEU A 338 13.43 10.10 9.06
N ASP A 339 14.56 9.57 9.51
CA ASP A 339 14.66 8.34 10.31
C ASP A 339 14.12 7.06 9.63
N GLY A 340 13.99 7.07 8.30
CA GLY A 340 13.69 5.87 7.51
C GLY A 340 12.55 6.06 6.52
N ALA A 341 12.72 5.54 5.30
CA ALA A 341 11.64 5.25 4.36
C ALA A 341 12.11 4.31 3.25
N LEU A 342 11.16 3.61 2.63
CA LEU A 342 11.37 2.82 1.41
C LEU A 342 10.74 3.53 0.21
N PHE A 343 11.41 3.42 -0.93
CA PHE A 343 11.06 4.05 -2.19
C PHE A 343 11.12 3.01 -3.32
N ASP A 344 10.18 3.12 -4.24
CA ASP A 344 10.11 2.29 -5.44
C ASP A 344 9.42 3.04 -6.59
N ASP A 345 9.46 2.47 -7.80
CA ASP A 345 8.74 2.94 -8.99
C ASP A 345 8.87 4.47 -9.25
N VAL A 346 10.10 4.97 -9.35
CA VAL A 346 10.35 6.40 -9.63
C VAL A 346 10.20 6.67 -11.11
N GLU A 347 9.43 7.67 -11.49
CA GLU A 347 9.34 8.19 -12.86
C GLU A 347 9.37 9.71 -12.88
N ALA A 348 9.98 10.30 -13.91
CA ALA A 348 9.86 11.73 -14.20
C ALA A 348 9.67 11.99 -15.70
N LYS A 349 8.72 12.86 -16.05
CA LYS A 349 8.36 13.19 -17.43
C LYS A 349 8.12 14.68 -17.62
N SER A 350 8.60 15.23 -18.73
CA SER A 350 8.24 16.59 -19.16
C SER A 350 6.76 16.69 -19.52
N PHE A 351 6.14 17.82 -19.21
CA PHE A 351 4.74 18.08 -19.56
C PHE A 351 4.54 19.58 -19.88
N SER A 352 3.45 19.89 -20.60
CA SER A 352 3.12 21.26 -20.99
C SER A 352 2.11 21.92 -20.04
N PRO A 353 2.08 23.27 -19.96
CA PRO A 353 1.23 24.00 -19.00
C PRO A 353 -0.26 23.67 -19.12
N GLY A 354 -0.72 23.37 -20.35
CA GLY A 354 -2.11 23.00 -20.63
C GLY A 354 -2.56 21.74 -19.90
N LEU A 355 -1.64 20.85 -19.49
CA LEU A 355 -1.97 19.65 -18.73
C LEU A 355 -2.30 19.95 -17.26
N LEU A 356 -1.68 20.98 -16.66
CA LEU A 356 -1.98 21.42 -15.29
C LEU A 356 -3.32 22.13 -15.16
N ALA A 357 -3.77 22.79 -16.23
CA ALA A 357 -5.01 23.56 -16.27
C ALA A 357 -6.27 22.69 -16.23
N ALA A 358 -6.14 21.36 -16.30
CA ALA A 358 -7.25 20.43 -16.11
C ALA A 358 -7.95 20.70 -14.75
N PRO A 359 -9.30 20.70 -14.72
CA PRO A 359 -10.07 21.15 -13.57
C PRO A 359 -9.75 20.37 -12.28
N LYS A 360 -9.83 21.06 -11.13
CA LYS A 360 -9.51 20.55 -9.78
C LYS A 360 -10.25 19.27 -9.35
N ASN A 361 -11.31 18.87 -10.06
CA ASN A 361 -12.26 17.87 -9.62
C ASN A 361 -12.12 16.51 -10.32
N ASP A 362 -11.12 16.32 -11.18
CA ASP A 362 -10.81 15.01 -11.78
C ASP A 362 -9.38 14.59 -11.37
N PRO A 363 -9.23 13.94 -10.19
CA PRO A 363 -7.93 13.75 -9.57
C PRO A 363 -6.98 12.83 -10.38
N ASP A 364 -7.49 11.93 -11.22
CA ASP A 364 -6.64 10.92 -11.88
C ASP A 364 -6.16 11.33 -13.28
N GLU A 365 -6.83 12.28 -13.95
CA GLU A 365 -6.56 12.54 -15.36
C GLU A 365 -5.14 13.08 -15.61
N PHE A 366 -4.57 13.88 -14.69
CA PHE A 366 -3.23 14.47 -14.89
C PHE A 366 -2.12 13.42 -14.88
N LEU A 367 -2.03 12.63 -13.80
CA LEU A 367 -0.95 11.64 -13.65
C LEU A 367 -1.12 10.50 -14.63
N GLU A 368 -2.35 10.04 -14.88
CA GLU A 368 -2.61 9.00 -15.88
C GLU A 368 -2.33 9.48 -17.31
N ARG A 369 -2.70 10.72 -17.68
CA ARG A 369 -2.37 11.25 -19.02
C ARG A 369 -0.87 11.43 -19.22
N LEU A 370 -0.15 11.82 -18.18
CA LEU A 370 1.28 12.09 -18.27
C LEU A 370 2.10 10.80 -18.25
N PHE A 371 1.86 9.96 -17.24
CA PHE A 371 2.69 8.78 -17.03
C PHE A 371 2.14 7.53 -17.70
N GLY A 372 0.84 7.49 -18.01
CA GLY A 372 0.13 6.28 -18.40
C GLY A 372 -0.17 5.39 -17.19
N HIS A 373 -0.89 4.30 -17.45
CA HIS A 373 -1.07 3.23 -16.47
C HIS A 373 0.27 2.62 -16.09
N ARG A 374 0.38 2.17 -14.84
CA ARG A 374 1.58 1.49 -14.35
C ARG A 374 1.85 0.25 -15.20
N ARG A 375 3.12 0.02 -15.50
CA ARG A 375 3.54 -1.11 -16.31
C ARG A 375 3.27 -2.42 -15.56
N VAL A 376 2.61 -3.36 -16.20
CA VAL A 376 2.50 -4.73 -15.70
C VAL A 376 3.89 -5.38 -15.80
N VAL A 377 4.49 -5.68 -14.65
CA VAL A 377 5.80 -6.32 -14.57
C VAL A 377 5.63 -7.77 -14.17
N VAL A 378 6.06 -8.68 -15.03
CA VAL A 378 6.14 -10.12 -14.73
C VAL A 378 7.57 -10.57 -14.96
N GLY A 379 8.20 -11.13 -13.94
CA GLY A 379 9.55 -11.68 -14.05
C GLY A 379 9.60 -12.81 -15.10
N GLU A 380 10.63 -12.79 -15.95
CA GLU A 380 10.79 -13.74 -17.07
C GLU A 380 10.74 -15.22 -16.63
N ARG A 381 11.24 -15.52 -15.43
CA ARG A 381 11.17 -16.87 -14.86
C ARG A 381 9.74 -17.35 -14.67
N PHE A 382 8.83 -16.47 -14.23
CA PHE A 382 7.42 -16.83 -14.02
C PHE A 382 6.69 -17.03 -15.35
N ALA A 383 6.94 -16.17 -16.33
CA ALA A 383 6.37 -16.28 -17.67
C ALA A 383 6.71 -17.61 -18.39
N ARG A 384 7.85 -18.23 -18.04
CA ARG A 384 8.33 -19.49 -18.61
C ARG A 384 7.97 -20.73 -17.78
N ASP A 385 7.58 -20.59 -16.52
CA ASP A 385 7.25 -21.74 -15.65
C ASP A 385 5.89 -22.33 -16.01
N ALA A 386 5.85 -23.64 -16.29
CA ALA A 386 4.65 -24.32 -16.76
C ALA A 386 3.45 -24.24 -15.81
N LEU A 387 3.66 -24.02 -14.51
CA LEU A 387 2.59 -23.86 -13.53
C LEU A 387 2.10 -22.42 -13.40
N MET A 388 2.78 -21.46 -14.04
CA MET A 388 2.55 -20.02 -13.88
C MET A 388 2.11 -19.32 -15.16
N GLN A 389 2.27 -19.97 -16.32
CA GLN A 389 1.91 -19.40 -17.63
C GLN A 389 0.49 -18.82 -17.69
N GLU A 390 -0.47 -19.47 -17.02
CA GLU A 390 -1.87 -19.01 -17.00
C GLU A 390 -2.03 -17.59 -16.45
N TRP A 391 -1.30 -17.24 -15.38
CA TRP A 391 -1.38 -15.91 -14.80
C TRP A 391 -0.26 -14.97 -15.27
N ALA A 392 0.86 -15.52 -15.74
CA ALA A 392 2.04 -14.76 -16.11
C ALA A 392 1.98 -14.22 -17.55
N ASN A 393 1.15 -14.78 -18.42
CA ASN A 393 1.08 -14.44 -19.85
C ASN A 393 -0.33 -13.98 -20.27
N ALA A 394 -0.41 -13.32 -21.44
CA ALA A 394 -1.69 -12.85 -22.03
C ALA A 394 -2.65 -14.00 -22.40
N GLN A 395 -2.17 -15.24 -22.52
CA GLN A 395 -3.01 -16.39 -22.87
C GLN A 395 -4.15 -16.60 -21.87
N GLY A 396 -3.93 -16.38 -20.57
CA GLY A 396 -4.96 -16.54 -19.55
C GLY A 396 -6.08 -15.49 -19.61
N GLU A 397 -5.95 -14.49 -20.47
CA GLU A 397 -6.94 -13.42 -20.64
C GLU A 397 -8.00 -13.79 -21.69
N TRP A 398 -7.83 -14.94 -22.38
CA TRP A 398 -8.70 -15.38 -23.46
C TRP A 398 -9.26 -16.79 -23.20
N VAL A 399 -10.58 -16.91 -23.28
CA VAL A 399 -11.31 -18.17 -23.10
C VAL A 399 -11.79 -18.66 -24.45
N SER A 400 -11.43 -19.90 -24.79
CA SER A 400 -11.93 -20.56 -25.99
C SER A 400 -13.37 -21.04 -25.78
N ARG A 401 -14.24 -20.77 -26.76
CA ARG A 401 -15.62 -21.26 -26.78
C ARG A 401 -15.88 -22.07 -28.06
N PRO A 402 -16.64 -23.18 -27.98
CA PRO A 402 -17.05 -23.90 -29.17
C PRO A 402 -17.89 -22.99 -30.09
N ASP A 403 -17.50 -22.88 -31.36
CA ASP A 403 -18.29 -22.24 -32.41
C ASP A 403 -18.19 -23.09 -33.68
N PRO A 404 -19.31 -23.46 -34.33
CA PRO A 404 -19.29 -24.29 -35.52
C PRO A 404 -18.59 -23.63 -36.72
N ARG A 405 -18.42 -22.29 -36.71
CA ARG A 405 -17.77 -21.54 -37.79
C ARG A 405 -16.25 -21.57 -37.71
N GLY A 406 -15.66 -21.88 -36.55
CA GLY A 406 -14.21 -21.86 -36.35
C GLY A 406 -13.76 -21.70 -34.90
N GLN A 407 -12.55 -21.19 -34.70
CA GLN A 407 -11.99 -20.96 -33.37
C GLN A 407 -12.45 -19.60 -32.84
N LEU A 408 -13.26 -19.61 -31.78
CA LEU A 408 -13.76 -18.41 -31.10
C LEU A 408 -13.04 -18.22 -29.77
N LEU A 409 -12.41 -17.06 -29.59
CA LEU A 409 -11.86 -16.62 -28.32
C LEU A 409 -12.64 -15.41 -27.80
N TRP A 410 -12.98 -15.44 -26.52
CA TRP A 410 -13.53 -14.30 -25.79
C TRP A 410 -12.52 -13.80 -24.78
N HIS A 411 -12.29 -12.50 -24.74
CA HIS A 411 -11.50 -11.90 -23.67
C HIS A 411 -12.30 -11.92 -22.35
N ILE A 412 -11.64 -12.17 -21.23
CA ILE A 412 -12.30 -12.24 -19.90
C ILE A 412 -12.77 -10.87 -19.40
N GLY A 413 -12.03 -9.83 -19.74
CA GLY A 413 -12.28 -8.46 -19.30
C GLY A 413 -13.51 -7.79 -19.89
N LEU A 414 -13.92 -6.70 -19.23
CA LEU A 414 -14.96 -5.77 -19.66
C LEU A 414 -14.28 -4.48 -20.14
N PHE A 415 -14.69 -3.97 -21.29
CA PHE A 415 -14.01 -2.84 -21.94
C PHE A 415 -14.97 -1.69 -22.21
N GLY A 416 -14.61 -0.51 -21.69
CA GLY A 416 -15.35 0.73 -21.82
C GLY A 416 -15.07 1.50 -23.12
N PRO A 417 -15.08 2.84 -23.07
CA PRO A 417 -14.99 3.67 -24.29
C PRO A 417 -13.58 3.77 -24.87
N ARG A 418 -12.54 3.42 -24.12
CA ARG A 418 -11.14 3.50 -24.56
C ARG A 418 -10.51 2.12 -24.54
N VAL A 419 -10.24 1.57 -25.72
CA VAL A 419 -9.72 0.22 -25.89
C VAL A 419 -8.73 0.19 -27.02
N ARG A 420 -7.61 -0.50 -26.81
CA ARG A 420 -6.67 -0.86 -27.86
C ARG A 420 -6.56 -2.37 -27.90
N LEU A 421 -6.96 -2.96 -29.02
CA LEU A 421 -6.76 -4.38 -29.27
C LEU A 421 -5.65 -4.54 -30.29
N ARG A 422 -4.71 -5.44 -30.04
CA ARG A 422 -3.64 -5.77 -30.98
C ARG A 422 -3.55 -7.27 -31.18
N TRP A 423 -3.36 -7.66 -32.43
CA TRP A 423 -3.12 -9.02 -32.84
C TRP A 423 -1.85 -9.10 -33.69
N ASP A 424 -0.82 -9.72 -33.14
CA ASP A 424 0.40 -10.05 -33.89
C ASP A 424 0.16 -11.36 -34.66
N CYS A 425 0.00 -11.26 -35.98
CA CYS A 425 -0.45 -12.38 -36.81
C CYS A 425 0.34 -12.44 -38.12
N SER A 426 0.13 -13.48 -38.93
CA SER A 426 0.74 -13.52 -40.25
C SER A 426 -0.17 -14.26 -41.21
N TRP A 427 -0.88 -13.53 -42.07
CA TRP A 427 -1.78 -14.12 -43.05
C TRP A 427 -2.09 -13.20 -44.23
N LYS A 428 -2.68 -13.79 -45.28
CA LYS A 428 -3.08 -13.10 -46.51
C LYS A 428 -4.61 -13.03 -46.59
N PRO A 429 -5.23 -11.83 -46.61
CA PRO A 429 -6.69 -11.68 -46.68
C PRO A 429 -7.38 -12.51 -47.77
N GLY A 430 -6.82 -12.53 -48.98
CA GLY A 430 -7.38 -13.29 -50.09
C GLY A 430 -7.19 -14.82 -50.02
N ALA A 431 -6.44 -15.32 -49.05
CA ALA A 431 -6.22 -16.76 -48.85
C ALA A 431 -7.25 -17.40 -47.90
N ILE A 432 -8.01 -16.59 -47.14
CA ILE A 432 -9.09 -17.08 -46.28
C ILE A 432 -10.43 -16.85 -47.00
N PRO A 433 -11.19 -17.91 -47.31
CA PRO A 433 -12.48 -17.77 -47.99
C PRO A 433 -13.53 -17.00 -47.18
N ASP A 434 -13.58 -17.25 -45.87
CA ASP A 434 -14.51 -16.62 -44.95
C ASP A 434 -13.83 -15.48 -44.17
N PRO A 435 -14.56 -14.40 -43.81
CA PRO A 435 -13.95 -13.29 -43.09
C PRO A 435 -13.60 -13.66 -41.64
N VAL A 436 -12.50 -13.09 -41.13
CA VAL A 436 -12.21 -13.06 -39.68
C VAL A 436 -13.15 -12.05 -39.03
N LEU A 437 -13.77 -12.41 -37.92
CA LEU A 437 -14.66 -11.52 -37.17
C LEU A 437 -13.98 -11.07 -35.89
N TRP A 438 -13.82 -9.77 -35.70
CA TRP A 438 -13.29 -9.19 -34.48
C TRP A 438 -14.31 -8.23 -33.89
N ALA A 439 -14.80 -8.54 -32.70
CA ALA A 439 -15.88 -7.81 -32.05
C ALA A 439 -15.41 -7.09 -30.79
N MET A 440 -16.02 -5.95 -30.51
CA MET A 440 -15.72 -5.11 -29.35
C MET A 440 -17.02 -4.60 -28.73
N THR A 441 -17.04 -4.50 -27.40
CA THR A 441 -18.18 -4.03 -26.59
C THR A 441 -19.47 -4.79 -26.88
N THR A 442 -19.39 -6.11 -26.88
CA THR A 442 -20.51 -7.04 -27.08
C THR A 442 -21.10 -7.49 -25.74
N ASP A 443 -22.22 -8.21 -25.80
CA ASP A 443 -22.82 -8.90 -24.66
C ASP A 443 -22.07 -10.18 -24.21
N GLY A 444 -20.94 -10.51 -24.86
CA GLY A 444 -20.15 -11.71 -24.59
C GLY A 444 -20.74 -13.03 -25.10
N ARG A 445 -21.84 -12.99 -25.87
CA ARG A 445 -22.52 -14.16 -26.43
C ARG A 445 -22.62 -14.07 -27.95
N ASP A 446 -23.00 -12.89 -28.45
CA ASP A 446 -23.15 -12.61 -29.87
C ASP A 446 -22.12 -11.55 -30.31
N LEU A 447 -21.27 -11.91 -31.27
CA LEU A 447 -20.27 -11.00 -31.86
C LEU A 447 -20.90 -9.77 -32.54
N SER A 448 -22.17 -9.85 -32.95
CA SER A 448 -22.88 -8.78 -33.65
C SER A 448 -23.63 -7.81 -32.72
N SER A 449 -23.73 -8.13 -31.42
CA SER A 449 -24.41 -7.27 -30.42
C SER A 449 -23.66 -5.95 -30.15
N GLY A 450 -22.38 -5.90 -30.51
CA GLY A 450 -21.48 -4.77 -30.30
C GLY A 450 -21.04 -4.09 -31.61
N TYR A 451 -19.77 -3.66 -31.62
CA TYR A 451 -19.08 -3.33 -32.86
C TYR A 451 -18.46 -4.59 -33.45
N LEU A 452 -18.56 -4.75 -34.77
CA LEU A 452 -18.01 -5.90 -35.47
C LEU A 452 -17.14 -5.44 -36.64
N LEU A 453 -15.84 -5.76 -36.57
CA LEU A 453 -14.96 -5.75 -37.72
C LEU A 453 -15.07 -7.08 -38.46
N ARG A 454 -15.48 -7.00 -39.72
CA ARG A 454 -15.42 -8.11 -40.66
C ARG A 454 -14.18 -7.93 -41.53
N LEU A 455 -13.15 -8.72 -41.29
CA LEU A 455 -11.85 -8.63 -41.95
C LEU A 455 -11.78 -9.64 -43.11
N GLY A 456 -11.67 -9.13 -44.34
CA GLY A 456 -11.59 -9.91 -45.56
C GLY A 456 -11.24 -9.02 -46.75
N PRO A 457 -11.44 -9.47 -48.01
CA PRO A 457 -11.21 -8.65 -49.20
C PRO A 457 -11.93 -7.30 -49.15
N GLU A 458 -13.16 -7.29 -48.63
CA GLU A 458 -13.85 -6.08 -48.20
C GLU A 458 -13.86 -6.05 -46.66
N THR A 459 -13.19 -5.05 -46.08
CA THR A 459 -13.16 -4.86 -44.62
C THR A 459 -14.19 -3.85 -44.19
N LEU A 460 -15.07 -4.25 -43.27
CA LEU A 460 -16.21 -3.46 -42.82
C LEU A 460 -16.17 -3.31 -41.30
N LEU A 461 -16.46 -2.10 -40.82
CA LEU A 461 -16.85 -1.85 -39.43
C LEU A 461 -18.37 -1.71 -39.35
N LEU A 462 -19.00 -2.55 -38.53
CA LEU A 462 -20.46 -2.64 -38.40
C LEU A 462 -20.90 -2.33 -36.96
N ARG A 463 -22.09 -1.75 -36.83
CA ARG A 463 -22.87 -1.61 -35.58
C ARG A 463 -24.29 -2.10 -35.87
N GLY A 464 -24.62 -3.31 -35.44
CA GLY A 464 -25.80 -4.02 -35.95
C GLY A 464 -25.73 -4.12 -37.49
N ASP A 465 -26.82 -3.77 -38.17
CA ASP A 465 -26.88 -3.77 -39.64
C ASP A 465 -26.24 -2.52 -40.29
N ARG A 466 -25.83 -1.52 -39.50
CA ARG A 466 -25.28 -0.25 -40.00
C ARG A 466 -23.78 -0.39 -40.27
N THR A 467 -23.35 -0.07 -41.50
CA THR A 467 -21.92 0.07 -41.83
C THR A 467 -21.43 1.45 -41.41
N LEU A 468 -20.46 1.50 -40.49
CA LEU A 468 -19.83 2.74 -40.02
C LEU A 468 -18.61 3.13 -40.86
N GLY A 469 -17.89 2.15 -41.39
CA GLY A 469 -16.69 2.37 -42.16
C GLY A 469 -16.36 1.21 -43.08
N ARG A 470 -15.61 1.51 -44.14
CA ARG A 470 -15.05 0.53 -45.06
C ARG A 470 -13.56 0.78 -45.21
N GLY A 471 -12.81 -0.28 -45.43
CA GLY A 471 -11.37 -0.23 -45.67
C GLY A 471 -10.92 -1.42 -46.51
N THR A 472 -9.66 -1.34 -46.94
CA THR A 472 -9.00 -2.41 -47.70
C THR A 472 -7.74 -2.82 -46.96
N LEU A 473 -7.63 -4.11 -46.65
CA LEU A 473 -6.43 -4.65 -46.00
C LEU A 473 -5.29 -4.80 -47.01
N PRO A 474 -4.02 -4.67 -46.58
CA PRO A 474 -2.87 -4.98 -47.42
C PRO A 474 -2.86 -6.46 -47.80
N ALA A 475 -2.16 -6.80 -48.89
CA ALA A 475 -2.05 -8.17 -49.37
C ALA A 475 -1.42 -9.15 -48.37
N GLN A 476 -0.60 -8.63 -47.45
CA GLN A 476 0.03 -9.36 -46.34
C GLN A 476 -0.20 -8.60 -45.05
N ILE A 477 -0.65 -9.30 -44.01
CA ILE A 477 -0.85 -8.77 -42.67
C ILE A 477 0.17 -9.42 -41.75
N GLU A 478 0.88 -8.60 -40.97
CA GLU A 478 1.83 -8.99 -39.93
C GLU A 478 1.38 -8.51 -38.53
N SER A 479 0.53 -7.47 -38.50
CA SER A 479 -0.14 -7.03 -37.28
C SER A 479 -1.43 -6.31 -37.60
N LEU A 480 -2.40 -6.46 -36.72
CA LEU A 480 -3.62 -5.66 -36.70
C LEU A 480 -3.74 -4.96 -35.36
N GLU A 481 -4.15 -3.70 -35.40
CA GLU A 481 -4.46 -2.93 -34.22
C GLU A 481 -5.81 -2.24 -34.42
N TRP A 482 -6.76 -2.52 -33.53
CA TRP A 482 -8.05 -1.86 -33.51
C TRP A 482 -8.17 -1.03 -32.24
N THR A 483 -8.24 0.28 -32.42
CA THR A 483 -8.45 1.23 -31.33
C THR A 483 -9.87 1.78 -31.36
N ARG A 484 -10.41 2.00 -30.17
CA ARG A 484 -11.62 2.75 -29.90
C ARG A 484 -11.29 3.84 -28.89
N GLN A 485 -11.65 5.07 -29.21
CA GLN A 485 -11.64 6.20 -28.29
C GLN A 485 -13.02 6.87 -28.38
N ASP A 486 -13.86 6.59 -27.39
CA ASP A 486 -15.25 7.00 -27.34
C ASP A 486 -16.03 6.49 -28.56
N GLY A 487 -16.45 7.36 -29.48
CA GLY A 487 -17.09 6.99 -30.74
C GLY A 487 -16.13 6.72 -31.89
N ARG A 488 -14.85 7.11 -31.77
CA ARG A 488 -13.88 7.01 -32.86
C ARG A 488 -13.22 5.63 -32.87
N HIS A 489 -13.30 4.97 -34.01
CA HIS A 489 -12.63 3.70 -34.27
C HIS A 489 -11.52 3.88 -35.30
N THR A 490 -10.38 3.25 -35.07
CA THR A 490 -9.28 3.20 -36.04
C THR A 490 -8.71 1.80 -36.11
N LEU A 491 -8.73 1.21 -37.31
CA LEU A 491 -8.05 -0.05 -37.61
C LEU A 491 -6.75 0.25 -38.36
N ARG A 492 -5.65 -0.26 -37.84
CA ARG A 492 -4.33 -0.22 -38.47
C ARG A 492 -3.90 -1.64 -38.85
N ALA A 493 -3.34 -1.78 -40.03
CA ALA A 493 -2.65 -3.00 -40.48
C ALA A 493 -1.19 -2.64 -40.76
N ASN A 494 -0.25 -3.39 -40.17
CA ASN A 494 1.19 -3.13 -40.30
C ASN A 494 1.57 -1.67 -39.95
N GLY A 495 0.89 -1.10 -38.94
CA GLY A 495 1.07 0.29 -38.50
C GLY A 495 0.35 1.36 -39.33
N GLN A 496 -0.14 1.03 -40.53
CA GLN A 496 -0.85 1.96 -41.42
C GLN A 496 -2.36 1.91 -41.16
N THR A 497 -3.00 3.08 -41.06
CA THR A 497 -4.46 3.17 -40.93
C THR A 497 -5.15 2.70 -42.20
N VAL A 498 -5.99 1.68 -42.09
CA VAL A 498 -6.76 1.10 -43.21
C VAL A 498 -8.25 1.43 -43.13
N LEU A 499 -8.77 1.74 -41.94
CA LEU A 499 -10.14 2.17 -41.71
C LEU A 499 -10.16 3.14 -40.53
N SER A 500 -10.87 4.26 -40.67
CA SER A 500 -11.23 5.17 -39.58
C SER A 500 -12.70 5.54 -39.71
N ALA A 501 -13.43 5.45 -38.61
CA ALA A 501 -14.86 5.75 -38.58
C ALA A 501 -15.25 6.32 -37.21
N GLU A 502 -16.39 6.98 -37.15
CA GLU A 502 -16.92 7.57 -35.93
C GLU A 502 -18.39 7.20 -35.78
N ASP A 503 -18.76 6.74 -34.59
CA ASP A 503 -20.14 6.51 -34.21
C ASP A 503 -20.63 7.71 -33.40
N ALA A 504 -21.69 8.36 -33.88
CA ALA A 504 -22.34 9.47 -33.18
C ALA A 504 -23.06 9.01 -31.91
N GLU A 505 -23.35 7.71 -31.76
CA GLU A 505 -24.00 7.11 -30.61
C GLU A 505 -23.15 5.93 -30.09
N PRO A 506 -22.04 6.22 -29.38
CA PRO A 506 -21.08 5.20 -28.99
C PRO A 506 -21.70 4.15 -28.06
N ALA A 507 -21.34 2.88 -28.26
CA ALA A 507 -21.77 1.79 -27.39
C ALA A 507 -21.26 1.94 -25.95
N GLY A 508 -21.96 1.36 -24.98
CA GLY A 508 -21.46 1.21 -23.61
C GLY A 508 -20.27 0.26 -23.49
N ALA A 509 -19.96 -0.14 -22.26
CA ALA A 509 -18.95 -1.15 -21.99
C ALA A 509 -19.42 -2.55 -22.42
N GLY A 510 -18.49 -3.43 -22.77
CA GLY A 510 -18.83 -4.82 -23.10
C GLY A 510 -17.61 -5.71 -23.33
N LYS A 511 -17.85 -6.96 -23.75
CA LYS A 511 -16.81 -7.97 -24.00
C LYS A 511 -16.17 -7.79 -25.38
N VAL A 512 -15.00 -8.39 -25.55
CA VAL A 512 -14.26 -8.46 -26.81
C VAL A 512 -14.14 -9.91 -27.24
N GLY A 513 -14.36 -10.19 -28.52
CA GLY A 513 -14.27 -11.55 -29.06
C GLY A 513 -13.64 -11.58 -30.44
N LEU A 514 -12.93 -12.66 -30.76
CA LEU A 514 -12.34 -12.89 -32.08
C LEU A 514 -12.69 -14.30 -32.56
N LEU A 515 -13.28 -14.38 -33.75
CA LEU A 515 -13.57 -15.63 -34.45
C LEU A 515 -12.66 -15.75 -35.68
N LEU A 516 -11.79 -16.75 -35.64
CA LEU A 516 -11.01 -17.20 -36.78
C LEU A 516 -11.77 -18.34 -37.48
N PRO A 517 -12.23 -18.19 -38.74
CA PRO A 517 -13.01 -19.21 -39.41
C PRO A 517 -12.21 -20.50 -39.63
N GLY A 518 -12.88 -21.65 -39.54
CA GLY A 518 -12.25 -22.97 -39.72
C GLY A 518 -11.65 -23.19 -41.12
N THR A 519 -12.15 -22.44 -42.12
CA THR A 519 -11.62 -22.43 -43.50
C THR A 519 -10.29 -21.72 -43.65
N SER A 520 -9.79 -21.04 -42.60
CA SER A 520 -8.51 -20.32 -42.64
C SER A 520 -7.28 -21.20 -42.68
N GLY A 521 -7.35 -22.41 -42.11
CA GLY A 521 -6.16 -23.24 -41.88
C GLY A 521 -5.13 -22.62 -40.91
N LEU A 522 -5.47 -21.52 -40.25
CA LEU A 522 -4.63 -20.84 -39.26
C LEU A 522 -5.00 -21.29 -37.85
N ILE A 523 -4.07 -21.08 -36.91
CA ILE A 523 -4.32 -21.27 -35.48
C ILE A 523 -4.26 -19.89 -34.81
N LEU A 524 -5.30 -19.57 -34.06
CA LEU A 524 -5.33 -18.36 -33.25
C LEU A 524 -4.59 -18.63 -31.93
N ASP A 525 -3.37 -18.10 -31.86
CA ASP A 525 -2.56 -18.09 -30.64
C ASP A 525 -2.98 -16.91 -29.75
N ALA A 526 -3.65 -17.22 -28.64
CA ALA A 526 -4.10 -16.22 -27.67
C ALA A 526 -2.94 -15.41 -27.07
N GLY A 527 -1.72 -15.96 -27.00
CA GLY A 527 -0.54 -15.23 -26.51
C GLY A 527 -0.12 -14.07 -27.41
N ARG A 528 -0.68 -13.97 -28.63
CA ARG A 528 -0.44 -12.87 -29.58
C ARG A 528 -1.58 -11.87 -29.66
N LEU A 529 -2.59 -12.01 -28.81
CA LEU A 529 -3.70 -11.08 -28.67
C LEU A 529 -3.52 -10.29 -27.38
N THR A 530 -3.53 -8.97 -27.49
CA THR A 530 -3.43 -8.06 -26.34
C THR A 530 -4.57 -7.07 -26.37
N ALA A 531 -5.04 -6.68 -25.18
CA ALA A 531 -6.13 -5.74 -25.00
C ALA A 531 -5.79 -4.76 -23.87
N ASP A 532 -5.52 -3.52 -24.23
CA ASP A 532 -5.21 -2.44 -23.30
C ASP A 532 -6.42 -1.52 -23.12
N SER A 533 -6.72 -1.15 -21.88
CA SER A 533 -7.79 -0.22 -21.53
C SER A 533 -7.45 0.50 -20.24
N PRO A 534 -7.71 1.82 -20.14
CA PRO A 534 -7.58 2.53 -18.88
C PRO A 534 -8.44 2.01 -17.74
N ALA A 535 -9.58 1.40 -18.08
CA ALA A 535 -10.50 0.80 -17.11
C ALA A 535 -10.07 -0.61 -16.64
N CYS A 536 -8.88 -1.08 -17.04
CA CYS A 536 -8.29 -2.34 -16.62
C CYS A 536 -7.18 -2.08 -15.59
N HIS A 537 -7.39 -2.53 -14.36
CA HIS A 537 -6.41 -2.47 -13.28
C HIS A 537 -5.76 -3.83 -13.12
N ASP A 538 -4.54 -3.96 -13.62
CA ASP A 538 -3.79 -5.22 -13.64
C ASP A 538 -2.61 -5.13 -12.68
N THR A 539 -2.75 -5.81 -11.53
CA THR A 539 -1.73 -5.81 -10.48
C THR A 539 -1.06 -7.17 -10.39
N THR A 540 0.22 -7.26 -10.76
CA THR A 540 1.08 -8.44 -10.56
C THR A 540 1.92 -8.37 -9.29
N PHE A 541 1.84 -7.24 -8.57
CA PHE A 541 2.68 -6.94 -7.40
C PHE A 541 4.20 -7.07 -7.68
N GLY A 542 4.59 -6.93 -8.95
CA GLY A 542 5.99 -6.72 -9.35
C GLY A 542 6.47 -5.30 -9.06
N THR A 543 5.53 -4.38 -8.89
CA THR A 543 5.71 -2.98 -8.47
C THR A 543 5.09 -2.78 -7.08
N ALA A 544 5.38 -1.64 -6.45
CA ALA A 544 4.82 -1.34 -5.13
C ALA A 544 3.27 -1.23 -5.18
N PRO A 545 2.55 -1.85 -4.23
CA PRO A 545 1.08 -1.94 -4.25
C PRO A 545 0.39 -0.65 -3.79
N VAL A 546 0.66 0.48 -4.47
CA VAL A 546 0.09 1.78 -4.10
C VAL A 546 -1.42 1.85 -4.29
N ASP A 547 -2.01 1.02 -5.15
CA ASP A 547 -3.47 0.98 -5.38
C ASP A 547 -4.23 0.20 -4.29
N TRP A 548 -3.50 -0.35 -3.31
CA TRP A 548 -4.04 -1.24 -2.30
C TRP A 548 -3.78 -0.74 -0.87
N ARG A 549 -4.74 -0.98 0.01
CA ARG A 549 -4.69 -0.65 1.44
C ARG A 549 -4.93 -1.91 2.27
N ALA A 550 -3.95 -2.32 3.06
CA ALA A 550 -4.16 -3.39 4.02
C ALA A 550 -5.16 -2.91 5.08
N ALA A 551 -6.18 -3.69 5.43
CA ALA A 551 -7.08 -3.42 6.55
C ALA A 551 -6.86 -4.36 7.73
N ALA A 552 -6.33 -5.57 7.50
CA ALA A 552 -5.94 -6.49 8.56
C ALA A 552 -4.84 -7.45 8.08
N GLY A 553 -4.11 -8.05 9.02
CA GLY A 553 -3.03 -8.98 8.74
C GLY A 553 -1.76 -8.32 8.19
N VAL A 554 -0.75 -9.14 7.95
CA VAL A 554 0.54 -8.71 7.37
C VAL A 554 0.51 -8.96 5.87
N TRP A 555 0.73 -7.90 5.10
CA TRP A 555 0.85 -7.93 3.65
C TRP A 555 2.24 -7.47 3.22
N ASP A 556 3.02 -8.33 2.58
CA ASP A 556 4.32 -8.01 1.98
C ASP A 556 4.70 -9.09 0.95
N ILE A 557 5.86 -8.94 0.30
CA ILE A 557 6.47 -10.00 -0.48
C ILE A 557 6.98 -11.09 0.48
N THR A 558 6.51 -12.31 0.31
CA THR A 558 6.80 -13.44 1.20
C THR A 558 6.83 -14.75 0.44
N SER A 559 7.48 -15.76 1.03
CA SER A 559 7.57 -17.09 0.42
C SER A 559 6.25 -17.86 0.53
N ARG A 560 5.85 -18.50 -0.56
CA ARG A 560 4.72 -19.45 -0.53
C ARG A 560 5.05 -20.71 0.27
N TRP A 561 6.31 -21.16 0.25
CA TRP A 561 6.74 -22.44 0.83
C TRP A 561 7.80 -22.24 1.90
N ILE A 562 7.47 -22.60 3.15
CA ILE A 562 8.43 -22.52 4.25
C ILE A 562 9.54 -23.59 4.14
N CYS A 563 9.26 -24.72 3.48
CA CYS A 563 10.24 -25.80 3.29
C CYS A 563 11.29 -25.51 2.21
N THR A 564 11.03 -24.57 1.30
CA THR A 564 11.98 -24.10 0.28
C THR A 564 11.71 -22.62 0.03
N PRO A 565 12.18 -21.73 0.92
CA PRO A 565 11.77 -20.33 0.97
C PRO A 565 12.42 -19.44 -0.10
N LYS A 566 12.51 -19.96 -1.33
CA LYS A 566 13.09 -19.24 -2.46
C LYS A 566 12.04 -18.40 -3.18
N TRP A 567 10.86 -18.98 -3.41
CA TRP A 567 9.85 -18.39 -4.28
C TRP A 567 8.91 -17.46 -3.53
N SER A 568 8.95 -16.17 -3.89
CA SER A 568 8.24 -15.14 -3.15
C SER A 568 7.32 -14.31 -4.06
N TRP A 569 6.11 -14.06 -3.56
CA TRP A 569 5.10 -13.20 -4.18
C TRP A 569 4.45 -12.34 -3.09
N PHE A 570 3.60 -11.41 -3.50
CA PHE A 570 2.76 -10.69 -2.55
C PHE A 570 1.80 -11.65 -1.85
N GLY A 571 1.72 -11.55 -0.54
CA GLY A 571 0.87 -12.43 0.26
C GLY A 571 0.40 -11.78 1.53
N GLY A 572 -0.79 -12.20 1.95
CA GLY A 572 -1.42 -11.82 3.21
C GLY A 572 -1.36 -12.98 4.20
N LEU A 573 -0.98 -12.71 5.44
CA LEU A 573 -0.96 -13.70 6.53
C LEU A 573 -1.58 -13.11 7.80
N SER A 574 -2.48 -13.88 8.41
CA SER A 574 -3.05 -13.56 9.71
C SER A 574 -3.54 -14.84 10.40
N HIS A 575 -3.61 -14.80 11.74
CA HIS A 575 -4.35 -15.80 12.50
C HIS A 575 -5.81 -15.42 12.73
N GLU A 576 -6.17 -14.21 12.32
CA GLU A 576 -7.54 -13.74 12.14
C GLU A 576 -7.80 -13.58 10.63
N ALA A 577 -8.50 -12.52 10.24
CA ALA A 577 -8.60 -12.13 8.85
C ALA A 577 -7.30 -11.43 8.40
N ALA A 578 -6.77 -11.81 7.25
CA ALA A 578 -5.85 -10.96 6.49
C ALA A 578 -6.67 -10.31 5.37
N VAL A 579 -6.76 -8.99 5.35
CA VAL A 579 -7.62 -8.24 4.44
C VAL A 579 -6.85 -7.12 3.78
N ILE A 580 -6.95 -7.01 2.45
CA ILE A 580 -6.46 -5.88 1.68
C ILE A 580 -7.56 -5.38 0.74
N TRP A 581 -7.75 -4.07 0.68
CA TRP A 581 -8.76 -3.40 -0.15
C TRP A 581 -8.12 -2.65 -1.29
N SER A 582 -8.80 -2.57 -2.43
CA SER A 582 -8.53 -1.56 -3.44
C SER A 582 -8.80 -0.17 -2.86
N LYS A 583 -7.90 0.79 -3.06
CA LYS A 583 -8.14 2.19 -2.69
C LYS A 583 -9.24 2.81 -3.56
N ARG A 584 -9.28 2.43 -4.84
CA ARG A 584 -10.33 2.82 -5.81
C ARG A 584 -11.61 2.02 -5.57
N ALA A 585 -12.73 2.65 -5.91
CA ALA A 585 -14.02 1.97 -6.02
C ALA A 585 -14.37 1.75 -7.51
N PHE A 586 -15.02 0.63 -7.80
CA PHE A 586 -15.40 0.21 -9.14
C PHE A 586 -16.92 0.18 -9.25
N LEU A 587 -17.47 0.72 -10.32
CA LEU A 587 -18.89 0.95 -10.49
C LEU A 587 -19.44 0.23 -11.72
N GLY A 588 -20.75 -0.01 -11.71
CA GLY A 588 -21.45 -0.64 -12.83
C GLY A 588 -21.08 -2.12 -12.96
N ASP A 589 -20.94 -2.58 -14.19
CA ASP A 589 -20.55 -3.96 -14.48
C ASP A 589 -19.05 -4.19 -14.23
N GLN A 590 -18.72 -5.36 -13.68
CA GLN A 590 -17.38 -5.64 -13.15
C GLN A 590 -16.94 -7.07 -13.45
N VAL A 591 -15.64 -7.22 -13.77
CA VAL A 591 -14.96 -8.51 -13.81
C VAL A 591 -13.75 -8.43 -12.89
N ILE A 592 -13.66 -9.33 -11.92
CA ILE A 592 -12.49 -9.47 -11.06
C ILE A 592 -11.89 -10.85 -11.33
N ASP A 593 -10.64 -10.87 -11.77
CA ASP A 593 -9.88 -12.07 -12.10
C ASP A 593 -8.71 -12.20 -11.12
N LEU A 594 -8.82 -13.13 -10.17
CA LEU A 594 -7.87 -13.34 -9.09
C LEU A 594 -7.14 -14.66 -9.29
N HIS A 595 -5.82 -14.61 -9.43
CA HIS A 595 -4.98 -15.79 -9.29
C HIS A 595 -4.45 -15.86 -7.86
N SER A 596 -4.64 -17.00 -7.19
CA SER A 596 -4.24 -17.15 -5.80
C SER A 596 -3.92 -18.59 -5.40
N ALA A 597 -3.22 -18.76 -4.29
CA ALA A 597 -2.98 -20.03 -3.65
C ALA A 597 -2.82 -19.87 -2.13
N VAL A 598 -3.08 -20.92 -1.37
CA VAL A 598 -2.77 -20.93 0.07
C VAL A 598 -1.25 -20.94 0.32
N MET A 599 -0.84 -20.24 1.37
CA MET A 599 0.54 -20.17 1.88
C MET A 599 0.81 -21.34 2.83
N MET A 600 2.01 -21.92 2.74
CA MET A 600 2.46 -22.97 3.64
C MET A 600 2.87 -22.40 5.01
N ASP A 601 2.50 -23.07 6.08
CA ASP A 601 2.94 -22.77 7.45
C ASP A 601 3.33 -24.07 8.21
N PHE A 602 3.52 -24.02 9.53
CA PHE A 602 3.82 -25.21 10.34
C PHE A 602 2.56 -25.96 10.82
N GLY A 603 1.43 -25.81 10.14
CA GLY A 603 0.17 -26.42 10.55
C GLY A 603 0.08 -27.94 10.36
N ALA A 604 -0.88 -28.54 11.08
CA ALA A 604 -1.06 -29.99 11.20
C ALA A 604 -1.41 -30.70 9.87
N ALA A 605 -1.96 -30.00 8.87
CA ALA A 605 -2.31 -30.57 7.56
C ALA A 605 -1.09 -30.67 6.62
N GLY A 606 0.01 -31.27 7.11
CA GLY A 606 1.21 -31.51 6.31
C GLY A 606 1.94 -30.23 5.88
N GLY A 607 1.94 -29.21 6.75
CA GLY A 607 2.50 -27.87 6.51
C GLY A 607 1.47 -26.80 6.14
N TYR A 608 0.20 -27.00 6.49
CA TYR A 608 -0.85 -26.01 6.32
C TYR A 608 -1.75 -26.04 7.57
N ARG A 609 -2.05 -24.89 8.17
CA ARG A 609 -3.01 -24.79 9.27
C ARG A 609 -4.43 -24.94 8.75
N ARG A 610 -4.71 -24.32 7.61
CA ARG A 610 -5.99 -24.34 6.91
C ARG A 610 -5.79 -24.46 5.41
N LEU A 611 -6.70 -25.16 4.76
CA LEU A 611 -6.82 -25.21 3.31
C LEU A 611 -8.12 -24.50 2.91
N GLY A 612 -8.11 -23.81 1.77
CA GLY A 612 -9.24 -22.98 1.33
C GLY A 612 -9.14 -21.55 1.85
N ASP A 613 -10.30 -20.90 2.03
CA ASP A 613 -10.43 -19.49 2.40
C ASP A 613 -9.63 -18.54 1.49
N ILE A 614 -9.66 -18.82 0.18
CA ILE A 614 -9.27 -17.83 -0.82
C ILE A 614 -10.53 -17.04 -1.16
N ASN A 615 -10.62 -15.85 -0.59
CA ASN A 615 -11.85 -15.08 -0.59
C ASN A 615 -11.68 -13.74 -1.32
N LEU A 616 -12.76 -13.30 -1.95
CA LEU A 616 -12.85 -12.06 -2.73
C LEU A 616 -14.18 -11.38 -2.39
N SER A 617 -14.14 -10.13 -1.96
CA SER A 617 -15.31 -9.28 -1.79
C SER A 617 -15.29 -8.16 -2.83
N PHE A 618 -16.42 -7.82 -3.43
CA PHE A 618 -16.52 -6.74 -4.43
C PHE A 618 -17.90 -6.08 -4.39
N CYS A 619 -18.03 -4.89 -4.97
CA CYS A 619 -19.15 -3.98 -4.71
C CYS A 619 -19.35 -3.69 -3.21
N ALA A 620 -18.28 -3.72 -2.42
CA ALA A 620 -18.32 -3.54 -0.98
C ALA A 620 -17.92 -2.09 -0.60
N ASP A 621 -18.25 -1.68 0.62
CA ASP A 621 -18.04 -0.32 1.12
C ASP A 621 -16.56 0.04 1.45
N GLY A 622 -15.62 -0.90 1.30
CA GLY A 622 -14.20 -0.68 1.62
C GLY A 622 -13.86 -0.79 3.11
N ALA A 623 -14.81 -1.24 3.94
CA ALA A 623 -14.64 -1.42 5.38
C ALA A 623 -15.16 -2.79 5.87
N SER A 624 -16.34 -3.20 5.41
CA SER A 624 -16.99 -4.46 5.77
C SER A 624 -16.90 -5.45 4.63
N LEU A 625 -16.32 -6.63 4.87
CA LEU A 625 -16.28 -7.71 3.88
C LEU A 625 -17.68 -8.14 3.43
N GLY A 626 -18.66 -8.10 4.35
CA GLY A 626 -20.02 -8.54 4.10
C GLY A 626 -20.93 -7.53 3.40
N SER A 627 -20.51 -6.27 3.21
CA SER A 627 -21.38 -5.20 2.67
C SER A 627 -21.68 -5.34 1.16
N GLY A 628 -20.84 -6.09 0.45
CA GLY A 628 -20.94 -6.33 -0.99
C GLY A 628 -21.34 -7.77 -1.34
N TYR A 629 -20.87 -8.21 -2.51
CA TYR A 629 -20.80 -9.63 -2.84
C TYR A 629 -19.51 -10.23 -2.29
N THR A 630 -19.58 -11.40 -1.66
CA THR A 630 -18.40 -12.11 -1.15
C THR A 630 -18.35 -13.53 -1.66
N LEU A 631 -17.29 -13.85 -2.38
CA LEU A 631 -16.95 -15.17 -2.87
C LEU A 631 -15.97 -15.82 -1.92
N MET A 632 -16.27 -17.05 -1.52
CA MET A 632 -15.42 -17.82 -0.62
C MET A 632 -15.11 -19.18 -1.24
N TYR A 633 -13.87 -19.39 -1.68
CA TYR A 633 -13.45 -20.67 -2.24
C TYR A 633 -12.86 -21.57 -1.15
N GLY A 634 -13.57 -22.66 -0.84
CA GLY A 634 -13.18 -23.57 0.25
C GLY A 634 -13.36 -22.96 1.64
N GLY A 635 -14.45 -22.24 1.87
CA GLY A 635 -14.82 -21.71 3.18
C GLY A 635 -15.33 -22.80 4.15
N PHE A 636 -15.63 -22.37 5.37
CA PHE A 636 -16.13 -23.18 6.49
C PHE A 636 -15.23 -24.39 6.74
N ASN A 637 -13.92 -24.14 6.87
CA ASN A 637 -12.92 -25.20 6.97
C ASN A 637 -12.96 -26.15 5.77
N ASN A 638 -13.03 -25.57 4.57
CA ASN A 638 -13.06 -26.27 3.30
C ASN A 638 -14.23 -27.25 3.13
N THR A 639 -15.39 -26.96 3.73
CA THR A 639 -16.60 -27.79 3.61
C THR A 639 -17.58 -27.27 2.55
N ARG A 640 -17.49 -25.99 2.18
CA ARG A 640 -18.32 -25.39 1.13
C ARG A 640 -17.66 -24.18 0.48
N THR A 641 -18.02 -23.94 -0.77
CA THR A 641 -17.72 -22.74 -1.55
C THR A 641 -19.00 -21.93 -1.70
N CYS A 642 -18.97 -20.65 -1.36
CA CYS A 642 -20.17 -19.84 -1.19
C CYS A 642 -20.06 -18.49 -1.92
N LEU A 643 -21.21 -17.99 -2.37
CA LEU A 643 -21.43 -16.60 -2.79
C LEU A 643 -22.41 -15.96 -1.80
N TRP A 644 -21.98 -14.85 -1.22
CA TRP A 644 -22.75 -14.03 -0.32
C TRP A 644 -23.17 -12.72 -0.99
N ARG A 645 -24.30 -12.16 -0.56
CA ARG A 645 -24.76 -10.81 -0.87
C ARG A 645 -25.16 -10.16 0.46
N GLN A 646 -24.54 -9.04 0.83
CA GLN A 646 -24.94 -8.24 2.00
C GLN A 646 -25.12 -9.07 3.28
N GLY A 647 -24.18 -9.97 3.58
CA GLY A 647 -24.23 -10.83 4.77
C GLY A 647 -25.14 -12.07 4.67
N GLU A 648 -25.73 -12.36 3.50
CA GLU A 648 -26.53 -13.57 3.28
C GLU A 648 -25.94 -14.49 2.21
N VAL A 649 -25.95 -15.80 2.43
CA VAL A 649 -25.56 -16.79 1.42
C VAL A 649 -26.65 -16.89 0.36
N VAL A 650 -26.31 -16.59 -0.89
CA VAL A 650 -27.25 -16.65 -2.03
C VAL A 650 -26.98 -17.81 -2.99
N ALA A 651 -25.79 -18.42 -2.94
CA ALA A 651 -25.47 -19.66 -3.62
C ALA A 651 -24.32 -20.40 -2.92
N GLU A 652 -24.33 -21.73 -2.93
CA GLU A 652 -23.23 -22.54 -2.36
C GLU A 652 -23.09 -23.90 -3.02
N ARG A 653 -21.90 -24.52 -2.88
CA ARG A 653 -21.60 -25.89 -3.27
C ARG A 653 -20.64 -26.57 -2.31
N SER A 654 -20.83 -27.86 -2.05
CA SER A 654 -19.99 -28.68 -1.17
C SER A 654 -19.05 -29.64 -1.91
N ASP A 655 -19.17 -29.75 -3.24
CA ASP A 655 -18.37 -30.64 -4.08
C ASP A 655 -17.27 -29.92 -4.88
N ARG A 656 -17.26 -28.58 -4.84
CA ARG A 656 -16.25 -27.70 -5.43
C ARG A 656 -15.44 -27.02 -4.34
N LEU A 657 -14.55 -27.77 -3.72
CA LEU A 657 -13.72 -27.34 -2.58
C LEU A 657 -12.28 -27.06 -3.00
N TYR A 658 -11.52 -26.43 -2.11
CA TYR A 658 -10.07 -26.32 -2.28
C TYR A 658 -9.45 -27.72 -2.16
N PRO A 659 -8.58 -28.13 -3.08
CA PRO A 659 -8.04 -29.49 -3.04
C PRO A 659 -7.09 -29.68 -1.86
N ASP A 660 -6.85 -30.94 -1.48
CA ASP A 660 -5.80 -31.28 -0.52
C ASP A 660 -4.39 -31.22 -1.14
N LYS A 661 -3.36 -31.47 -0.32
CA LYS A 661 -1.95 -31.49 -0.73
C LYS A 661 -1.66 -32.49 -1.86
N SER A 662 -2.26 -33.68 -1.82
CA SER A 662 -2.07 -34.72 -2.83
C SER A 662 -2.73 -34.38 -4.17
N ARG A 663 -3.75 -33.50 -4.13
CA ARG A 663 -4.57 -33.07 -5.26
C ARG A 663 -4.22 -31.68 -5.80
N GLY A 664 -3.13 -31.07 -5.34
CA GLY A 664 -2.56 -29.89 -5.99
C GLY A 664 -2.41 -28.64 -5.12
N ALA A 665 -2.91 -28.60 -3.88
CA ALA A 665 -2.82 -27.41 -3.02
C ALA A 665 -1.40 -26.84 -2.88
N HIS A 666 -0.39 -27.71 -2.91
CA HIS A 666 1.00 -27.34 -2.73
C HIS A 666 1.70 -26.85 -4.01
N LYS A 667 1.16 -27.14 -5.19
CA LYS A 667 1.82 -26.83 -6.48
C LYS A 667 1.03 -25.82 -7.31
N ASN A 668 -0.28 -25.97 -7.36
CA ASN A 668 -1.10 -25.27 -8.35
C ASN A 668 -1.43 -23.85 -7.89
N TRP A 669 -1.71 -22.99 -8.87
CA TRP A 669 -2.39 -21.72 -8.68
C TRP A 669 -3.85 -21.90 -9.06
N TYR A 670 -4.74 -21.12 -8.45
CA TYR A 670 -6.18 -21.20 -8.71
C TYR A 670 -6.65 -19.85 -9.23
N ASN A 671 -7.30 -19.88 -10.40
CA ASN A 671 -7.95 -18.72 -10.99
C ASN A 671 -9.41 -18.65 -10.52
N LEU A 672 -9.74 -17.56 -9.84
CA LEU A 672 -11.07 -17.22 -9.34
C LEU A 672 -11.55 -16.00 -10.13
N ARG A 673 -12.58 -16.15 -10.96
CA ARG A 673 -13.16 -15.02 -11.70
C ARG A 673 -14.57 -14.71 -11.25
N ALA A 674 -14.79 -13.50 -10.75
CA ALA A 674 -16.11 -12.94 -10.46
C ALA A 674 -16.57 -12.07 -11.64
N GLU A 675 -17.83 -12.19 -12.03
CA GLU A 675 -18.46 -11.30 -13.00
C GLU A 675 -19.79 -10.78 -12.46
N LYS A 676 -20.00 -9.47 -12.47
CA LYS A 676 -21.30 -8.83 -12.22
C LYS A 676 -21.71 -8.06 -13.47
N MET A 677 -22.71 -8.60 -14.18
CA MET A 677 -23.22 -8.08 -15.45
C MET A 677 -24.73 -7.81 -15.31
N GLY A 678 -25.11 -6.54 -15.18
CA GLY A 678 -26.45 -6.13 -14.78
C GLY A 678 -26.88 -6.89 -13.51
N PRO A 679 -27.97 -7.69 -13.55
CA PRO A 679 -28.41 -8.49 -12.42
C PRO A 679 -27.72 -9.84 -12.25
N SER A 680 -26.85 -10.26 -13.17
CA SER A 680 -26.22 -11.58 -13.11
C SER A 680 -24.87 -11.47 -12.40
N VAL A 681 -24.72 -12.21 -11.29
CA VAL A 681 -23.46 -12.39 -10.58
C VAL A 681 -23.00 -13.82 -10.77
N ARG A 682 -21.79 -14.01 -11.30
CA ARG A 682 -21.22 -15.32 -11.62
C ARG A 682 -19.85 -15.49 -11.03
N PHE A 683 -19.56 -16.71 -10.61
CA PHE A 683 -18.25 -17.09 -10.12
C PHE A 683 -17.72 -18.29 -10.90
N TYR A 684 -16.52 -18.14 -11.43
CA TYR A 684 -15.80 -19.15 -12.17
C TYR A 684 -14.55 -19.59 -11.41
N LEU A 685 -14.25 -20.88 -11.51
CA LEU A 685 -12.99 -21.48 -11.06
C LEU A 685 -12.31 -22.12 -12.27
N ALA A 686 -11.15 -21.58 -12.68
CA ALA A 686 -10.45 -22.01 -13.91
C ALA A 686 -11.41 -22.12 -15.12
N ASP A 687 -12.14 -21.03 -15.39
CA ASP A 687 -13.18 -20.90 -16.44
C ASP A 687 -14.44 -21.77 -16.32
N GLU A 688 -14.51 -22.68 -15.35
CA GLU A 688 -15.72 -23.43 -15.03
C GLU A 688 -16.67 -22.55 -14.21
N LEU A 689 -17.90 -22.33 -14.69
CA LEU A 689 -18.94 -21.64 -13.91
C LEU A 689 -19.35 -22.53 -12.74
N ILE A 690 -19.12 -22.08 -11.50
CA ILE A 690 -19.40 -22.88 -10.29
C ILE A 690 -20.54 -22.33 -9.44
N LEU A 691 -20.77 -21.01 -9.43
CA LEU A 691 -21.91 -20.37 -8.77
C LEU A 691 -22.50 -19.27 -9.68
N GLU A 692 -23.82 -19.14 -9.68
CA GLU A 692 -24.54 -18.04 -10.35
C GLU A 692 -25.69 -17.57 -9.44
N TYR A 693 -25.88 -16.26 -9.38
CA TYR A 693 -26.98 -15.62 -8.70
C TYR A 693 -27.55 -14.50 -9.57
N ARG A 694 -28.89 -14.39 -9.61
CA ARG A 694 -29.57 -13.28 -10.27
C ARG A 694 -30.12 -12.34 -9.21
N ASP A 695 -29.43 -11.23 -8.99
CA ASP A 695 -29.80 -10.25 -7.99
C ASP A 695 -31.00 -9.42 -8.45
N PRO A 696 -32.13 -9.41 -7.70
CA PRO A 696 -33.25 -8.54 -8.01
C PRO A 696 -32.95 -7.05 -7.79
N GLN A 697 -31.95 -6.73 -6.96
CA GLN A 697 -31.49 -5.37 -6.66
C GLN A 697 -29.95 -5.34 -6.70
N PRO A 698 -29.37 -5.34 -7.91
CA PRO A 698 -27.93 -5.46 -8.09
C PRO A 698 -27.19 -4.31 -7.43
N LEU A 699 -26.08 -4.61 -6.74
CA LEU A 699 -25.28 -3.59 -6.09
C LEU A 699 -24.62 -2.68 -7.15
N PRO A 700 -24.59 -1.35 -6.92
CA PRO A 700 -24.13 -0.39 -7.92
C PRO A 700 -22.61 -0.40 -8.14
N GLY A 701 -21.85 -0.84 -7.15
CA GLY A 701 -20.39 -0.80 -7.16
C GLY A 701 -19.80 -0.67 -5.76
N GLY A 702 -18.49 -0.49 -5.68
CA GLY A 702 -17.73 -0.37 -4.44
C GLY A 702 -16.28 -0.85 -4.59
N HIS A 703 -15.61 -1.04 -3.46
CA HIS A 703 -14.25 -1.53 -3.37
C HIS A 703 -14.17 -3.05 -3.54
N VAL A 704 -12.98 -3.50 -3.92
CA VAL A 704 -12.60 -4.92 -4.01
C VAL A 704 -11.71 -5.27 -2.82
N ALA A 705 -12.02 -6.32 -2.09
CA ALA A 705 -11.19 -6.89 -1.03
C ALA A 705 -10.67 -8.28 -1.41
N LEU A 706 -9.38 -8.50 -1.20
CA LEU A 706 -8.76 -9.82 -1.22
C LEU A 706 -8.50 -10.22 0.22
N TRP A 707 -8.96 -11.40 0.62
CA TRP A 707 -8.82 -11.80 2.01
C TRP A 707 -8.78 -13.30 2.22
N THR A 708 -8.22 -13.67 3.37
CA THR A 708 -8.19 -15.04 3.87
C THR A 708 -8.43 -15.05 5.38
N TRP A 709 -8.63 -16.24 5.93
CA TRP A 709 -8.91 -16.45 7.34
C TRP A 709 -7.97 -17.51 7.93
N ASP A 710 -7.34 -17.19 9.06
CA ASP A 710 -6.54 -18.12 9.88
C ASP A 710 -5.55 -18.95 9.04
N GLY A 711 -4.66 -18.22 8.37
CA GLY A 711 -3.77 -18.74 7.35
C GLY A 711 -3.19 -17.62 6.49
N GLY A 712 -2.57 -18.02 5.38
CA GLY A 712 -2.04 -17.09 4.42
C GLY A 712 -2.50 -17.40 3.00
N MET A 713 -2.57 -16.35 2.19
CA MET A 713 -2.83 -16.43 0.75
C MET A 713 -1.72 -15.73 -0.02
N MET A 714 -1.44 -16.25 -1.22
CA MET A 714 -0.46 -15.72 -2.16
C MET A 714 -1.18 -15.16 -3.37
N ILE A 715 -0.80 -13.97 -3.83
CA ILE A 715 -1.46 -13.25 -4.92
C ILE A 715 -0.42 -12.86 -5.98
N PRO A 716 -0.21 -13.67 -7.01
CA PRO A 716 0.70 -13.35 -8.10
C PRO A 716 0.10 -12.35 -9.09
N ARG A 717 -1.24 -12.31 -9.22
CA ARG A 717 -1.92 -11.38 -10.12
C ARG A 717 -3.39 -11.23 -9.75
N VAL A 718 -3.89 -10.00 -9.84
CA VAL A 718 -5.30 -9.67 -9.83
C VAL A 718 -5.59 -8.66 -10.93
N ARG A 719 -6.65 -8.88 -11.70
CA ARG A 719 -7.14 -7.94 -12.71
C ARG A 719 -8.55 -7.51 -12.36
N ILE A 720 -8.82 -6.22 -12.43
CA ILE A 720 -10.14 -5.64 -12.22
C ILE A 720 -10.52 -4.86 -13.46
N TYR A 721 -11.65 -5.24 -14.04
CA TYR A 721 -12.30 -4.52 -15.13
C TYR A 721 -13.61 -3.95 -14.61
N ALA A 722 -13.90 -2.70 -14.92
CA ALA A 722 -15.15 -2.07 -14.54
C ALA A 722 -15.69 -1.18 -15.66
N GLU A 723 -17.00 -0.96 -15.66
CA GLU A 723 -17.66 -0.01 -16.55
C GLU A 723 -17.16 1.43 -16.30
N SER A 724 -17.00 1.76 -15.02
CA SER A 724 -16.38 2.99 -14.56
C SER A 724 -15.76 2.80 -13.17
N GLU A 725 -15.00 3.79 -12.75
CA GLU A 725 -14.33 3.81 -11.46
C GLU A 725 -14.52 5.15 -10.77
N MET A 726 -14.28 5.16 -9.47
CA MET A 726 -14.25 6.35 -8.65
C MET A 726 -12.91 6.39 -7.92
N THR A 727 -12.20 7.49 -8.12
CA THR A 727 -10.99 7.82 -7.36
C THR A 727 -11.28 7.78 -5.87
N PRO A 728 -10.33 7.34 -5.02
CA PRO A 728 -10.52 7.35 -3.58
C PRO A 728 -10.96 8.75 -3.10
N PRO A 729 -12.00 8.86 -2.25
CA PRO A 729 -12.43 10.15 -1.76
C PRO A 729 -11.31 10.80 -0.95
N ARG A 730 -11.10 12.10 -1.20
CA ARG A 730 -10.10 12.96 -0.55
C ARG A 730 -10.07 12.77 0.97
N GLU A 731 -11.23 12.56 1.58
CA GLU A 731 -11.46 12.41 3.02
C GLU A 731 -10.66 11.27 3.67
N THR A 732 -10.32 10.20 2.93
CA THR A 732 -9.63 9.03 3.49
C THR A 732 -8.24 9.32 4.05
N LEU A 733 -7.49 10.24 3.44
CA LEU A 733 -6.16 10.67 3.91
C LEU A 733 -6.24 11.66 5.08
N PHE A 734 -7.41 12.28 5.29
CA PHE A 734 -7.61 13.43 6.18
C PHE A 734 -8.55 13.15 7.35
N ALA A 735 -9.13 11.96 7.40
CA ALA A 735 -9.90 11.50 8.53
C ALA A 735 -8.94 10.95 9.60
N ALA A 736 -9.07 11.48 10.82
CA ALA A 736 -8.47 10.82 11.97
C ALA A 736 -8.97 9.37 12.04
N PRO A 737 -8.17 8.41 12.56
CA PRO A 737 -8.64 7.04 12.78
C PRO A 737 -9.92 7.01 13.62
N ASP A 738 -10.17 8.01 14.48
CA ASP A 738 -11.44 8.14 15.20
C ASP A 738 -12.70 8.31 14.30
N ALA A 739 -12.50 8.59 13.01
CA ALA A 739 -13.50 8.73 11.98
C ALA A 739 -13.42 7.64 10.88
N SER A 740 -12.46 6.72 10.93
CA SER A 740 -12.21 5.70 9.89
C SER A 740 -12.01 4.29 10.46
N PRO A 741 -12.83 3.29 10.10
CA PRO A 741 -12.75 1.94 10.67
C PRO A 741 -11.46 1.20 10.26
N GLY A 742 -10.70 0.69 11.23
CA GLY A 742 -9.65 -0.32 11.04
C GLY A 742 -8.27 -0.09 11.70
N SER A 743 -8.14 0.66 12.81
CA SER A 743 -6.87 0.80 13.54
C SER A 743 -6.72 -0.23 14.67
N ALA A 744 -5.49 -0.68 14.95
CA ALA A 744 -5.24 -1.75 15.93
C ALA A 744 -5.58 -1.39 17.40
N ASP A 745 -5.83 -0.11 17.70
CA ASP A 745 -6.38 0.33 19.00
C ASP A 745 -7.91 0.27 19.05
N GLU A 746 -8.58 -0.04 17.93
CA GLU A 746 -10.04 -0.16 17.81
C GLU A 746 -10.61 -1.54 18.18
N TYR A 747 -9.77 -2.46 18.67
CA TYR A 747 -10.26 -3.69 19.31
C TYR A 747 -10.87 -3.43 20.70
N ARG A 748 -11.04 -2.17 21.11
CA ARG A 748 -11.82 -1.80 22.29
C ARG A 748 -13.03 -0.98 21.88
N SER A 749 -14.20 -1.38 22.34
CA SER A 749 -15.41 -0.60 22.17
C SER A 749 -15.22 0.81 22.76
N ARG A 750 -15.83 1.82 22.13
CA ARG A 750 -15.81 3.18 22.69
C ARG A 750 -16.79 3.27 23.86
N GLU A 751 -16.27 3.25 25.07
CA GLU A 751 -17.06 3.43 26.28
C GLU A 751 -17.35 4.92 26.51
N ALA A 752 -18.63 5.29 26.42
CA ALA A 752 -19.09 6.61 26.84
C ALA A 752 -20.20 6.47 27.87
N ARG A 753 -20.07 7.19 28.99
CA ARG A 753 -21.21 7.43 29.89
C ARG A 753 -22.13 8.42 29.21
N ILE A 754 -23.32 7.97 28.85
CA ILE A 754 -24.31 8.81 28.17
C ILE A 754 -25.66 8.74 28.89
N ARG A 755 -26.62 9.51 28.38
CA ARG A 755 -28.05 9.26 28.63
C ARG A 755 -28.65 8.66 27.36
N ASP A 756 -29.39 7.56 27.49
CA ASP A 756 -30.15 6.98 26.37
C ASP A 756 -31.35 7.88 25.97
N GLU A 757 -32.10 7.50 24.93
CA GLU A 757 -33.30 8.25 24.51
C GLU A 757 -34.38 8.40 25.59
N THR A 758 -34.33 7.62 26.67
CA THR A 758 -35.25 7.72 27.81
C THR A 758 -34.70 8.60 28.95
N GLY A 759 -33.46 9.10 28.81
CA GLY A 759 -32.77 9.91 29.81
C GLY A 759 -32.02 9.09 30.87
N ARG A 760 -32.02 7.75 30.77
CA ARG A 760 -31.34 6.83 31.69
C ARG A 760 -29.83 6.91 31.49
N ALA A 761 -29.07 7.05 32.58
CA ALA A 761 -27.61 7.04 32.51
C ALA A 761 -27.13 5.61 32.26
N CYS A 762 -26.32 5.39 31.23
CA CYS A 762 -25.82 4.05 30.88
C CYS A 762 -24.43 4.12 30.23
N LEU A 763 -23.77 2.96 30.18
CA LEU A 763 -22.56 2.75 29.39
C LEU A 763 -22.97 2.36 27.98
N ARG A 764 -22.55 3.14 26.98
CA ARG A 764 -22.69 2.82 25.56
C ARG A 764 -21.41 2.17 25.06
N PHE A 765 -21.54 1.04 24.36
CA PHE A 765 -20.47 0.32 23.69
C PHE A 765 -20.77 0.31 22.20
N VAL A 766 -19.83 0.77 21.37
CA VAL A 766 -19.97 0.81 19.90
C VAL A 766 -18.87 -0.04 19.28
N ASN A 767 -19.24 -0.92 18.36
CA ASN A 767 -18.27 -1.66 17.55
C ASN A 767 -17.74 -0.73 16.44
N PRO A 768 -16.45 -0.35 16.43
CA PRO A 768 -15.94 0.61 15.46
C PRO A 768 -15.80 0.04 14.05
N GLN A 769 -15.69 -1.28 13.91
CA GLN A 769 -15.50 -1.97 12.63
C GLN A 769 -16.45 -3.16 12.49
N SER A 770 -16.61 -3.67 11.27
CA SER A 770 -17.41 -4.87 11.04
C SER A 770 -16.64 -6.10 11.52
N GLY A 771 -17.28 -6.94 12.34
CA GLY A 771 -16.60 -8.04 13.02
C GLY A 771 -15.67 -7.55 14.11
N GLY A 772 -14.43 -8.02 14.11
CA GLY A 772 -13.46 -7.75 15.16
C GLY A 772 -13.85 -8.35 16.51
N ASP A 773 -13.04 -8.07 17.53
CA ASP A 773 -13.24 -8.66 18.85
C ASP A 773 -14.36 -8.01 19.66
N PHE A 774 -14.89 -6.87 19.21
CA PHE A 774 -15.91 -6.05 19.86
C PHE A 774 -15.76 -6.03 21.39
N SER A 775 -14.52 -5.90 21.88
CA SER A 775 -14.22 -6.19 23.29
C SER A 775 -14.28 -4.95 24.18
N SER A 776 -14.69 -5.14 25.43
CA SER A 776 -14.59 -4.11 26.47
C SER A 776 -14.44 -4.70 27.86
N ALA A 777 -13.68 -4.01 28.71
CA ALA A 777 -13.54 -4.39 30.12
C ALA A 777 -14.73 -3.84 30.91
N LEU A 778 -15.43 -4.68 31.66
CA LEU A 778 -16.43 -4.18 32.59
C LEU A 778 -15.74 -3.44 33.73
N PRO A 779 -16.34 -2.37 34.30
CA PRO A 779 -15.75 -1.57 35.37
C PRO A 779 -15.82 -2.28 36.73
N ILE A 780 -15.31 -3.51 36.78
CA ILE A 780 -15.28 -4.38 37.96
C ILE A 780 -13.82 -4.67 38.26
N GLY A 781 -13.35 -4.25 39.44
CA GLY A 781 -12.00 -4.56 39.92
C GLY A 781 -11.83 -6.05 40.21
N GLU A 782 -10.61 -6.48 40.54
CA GLU A 782 -10.35 -7.85 41.00
C GLU A 782 -11.19 -8.16 42.25
N PHE A 783 -11.81 -9.34 42.29
CA PHE A 783 -12.62 -9.76 43.43
C PHE A 783 -12.47 -11.26 43.72
N ASP A 784 -12.83 -11.67 44.94
CA ASP A 784 -12.89 -13.07 45.34
C ASP A 784 -14.33 -13.59 45.16
N ALA A 785 -14.54 -14.47 44.18
CA ALA A 785 -15.87 -14.98 43.85
C ALA A 785 -16.55 -15.70 45.03
N LEU A 786 -15.79 -16.26 45.98
CA LEU A 786 -16.37 -16.89 47.19
C LEU A 786 -16.91 -15.87 48.20
N LYS A 787 -16.55 -14.59 48.07
CA LYS A 787 -17.00 -13.49 48.94
C LYS A 787 -18.01 -12.60 48.25
N THR A 788 -17.80 -12.29 46.97
CA THR A 788 -18.66 -11.45 46.13
C THR A 788 -18.77 -12.14 44.79
N GLY A 789 -19.73 -13.06 44.66
CA GLY A 789 -19.81 -14.00 43.55
C GLY A 789 -20.93 -13.72 42.56
N VAL A 790 -21.87 -12.82 42.86
CA VAL A 790 -23.01 -12.54 41.98
C VAL A 790 -22.69 -11.35 41.09
N LEU A 791 -22.48 -11.60 39.80
CA LEU A 791 -22.39 -10.55 38.78
C LEU A 791 -23.79 -10.20 38.31
N SER A 792 -24.23 -8.94 38.46
CA SER A 792 -25.52 -8.47 37.94
C SER A 792 -25.35 -7.23 37.09
N PHE A 793 -26.14 -7.10 36.02
CA PHE A 793 -26.14 -5.93 35.15
C PHE A 793 -27.49 -5.82 34.41
N ASP A 794 -27.87 -4.58 34.09
CA ASP A 794 -28.92 -4.30 33.12
C ASP A 794 -28.30 -4.16 31.74
N TYR A 795 -28.98 -4.68 30.72
CA TYR A 795 -28.46 -4.69 29.36
C TYR A 795 -29.54 -4.35 28.34
N ARG A 796 -29.11 -3.71 27.24
CA ARG A 796 -29.87 -3.55 26.01
C ARG A 796 -28.96 -3.92 24.86
N ILE A 797 -29.26 -5.06 24.24
CA ILE A 797 -28.42 -5.67 23.20
C ILE A 797 -29.25 -5.80 21.93
N PRO A 798 -28.78 -5.29 20.78
CA PRO A 798 -29.51 -5.40 19.53
C PRO A 798 -29.35 -6.82 18.92
N ALA A 799 -30.24 -7.16 17.99
CA ALA A 799 -30.35 -8.50 17.41
C ALA A 799 -29.11 -8.91 16.58
N GLU A 800 -28.27 -7.97 16.17
CA GLU A 800 -27.05 -8.16 15.38
C GLU A 800 -25.77 -8.31 16.23
N ALA A 801 -25.82 -7.97 17.53
CA ALA A 801 -24.69 -8.15 18.44
C ALA A 801 -24.53 -9.63 18.81
N ARG A 802 -23.30 -10.13 18.81
CA ARG A 802 -22.92 -11.53 19.09
C ARG A 802 -21.70 -11.53 20.00
N LEU A 803 -21.92 -11.74 21.30
CA LEU A 803 -20.89 -11.56 22.32
C LEU A 803 -20.96 -12.66 23.39
N HIS A 804 -19.91 -12.75 24.18
CA HIS A 804 -19.83 -13.55 25.40
C HIS A 804 -19.19 -12.73 26.53
N LEU A 805 -19.37 -13.19 27.77
CA LEU A 805 -18.60 -12.67 28.91
C LEU A 805 -17.37 -13.55 29.14
N TYR A 806 -16.19 -12.96 29.14
CA TYR A 806 -14.92 -13.62 29.44
C TYR A 806 -14.40 -13.16 30.80
N LEU A 807 -13.72 -14.04 31.52
CA LEU A 807 -13.08 -13.72 32.79
C LEU A 807 -11.91 -14.66 33.04
N GLU A 808 -10.92 -14.19 33.78
CA GLU A 808 -9.85 -15.04 34.28
C GLU A 808 -10.08 -15.30 35.77
N ALA A 809 -10.00 -16.57 36.19
CA ALA A 809 -10.06 -16.97 37.58
C ALA A 809 -8.83 -17.79 37.96
N ASN A 810 -8.06 -17.34 38.97
CA ASN A 810 -6.83 -17.99 39.45
C ASN A 810 -5.86 -18.43 38.32
N GLY A 811 -5.62 -17.57 37.31
CA GLY A 811 -4.71 -17.88 36.21
C GLY A 811 -5.31 -18.76 35.10
N ARG A 812 -6.62 -18.98 35.09
CA ARG A 812 -7.32 -19.75 34.04
C ARG A 812 -8.47 -18.94 33.44
N ASP A 813 -8.57 -18.98 32.11
CA ASP A 813 -9.62 -18.29 31.36
C ASP A 813 -10.91 -19.08 31.26
N PHE A 814 -12.02 -18.35 31.37
CA PHE A 814 -13.38 -18.85 31.35
C PHE A 814 -14.28 -17.93 30.52
N TYR A 815 -15.43 -18.47 30.09
CA TYR A 815 -16.47 -17.65 29.48
C TYR A 815 -17.89 -18.10 29.89
N VAL A 816 -18.82 -17.15 29.89
CA VAL A 816 -20.27 -17.37 29.96
C VAL A 816 -20.83 -17.06 28.59
N ALA A 817 -21.49 -18.06 28.00
CA ALA A 817 -22.11 -17.89 26.70
C ALA A 817 -23.36 -17.00 26.81
N LEU A 818 -23.42 -15.92 26.02
CA LEU A 818 -24.60 -15.07 25.87
C LEU A 818 -25.32 -15.42 24.56
N ASN A 819 -25.22 -14.56 23.53
CA ASN A 819 -25.88 -14.71 22.23
C ASN A 819 -24.92 -14.93 21.05
N GLY A 820 -23.60 -15.02 21.29
CA GLY A 820 -22.63 -15.43 20.28
C GLY A 820 -22.63 -16.95 20.03
N PRO A 821 -21.98 -17.45 18.95
CA PRO A 821 -21.88 -18.88 18.66
C PRO A 821 -21.16 -19.65 19.79
N GLU A 822 -21.63 -20.86 20.12
CA GLU A 822 -21.22 -21.57 21.34
C GLU A 822 -19.73 -21.99 21.44
N THR A 823 -18.96 -21.87 20.36
CA THR A 823 -17.59 -22.38 20.27
C THR A 823 -16.58 -21.22 20.22
N PRO A 824 -16.00 -20.75 21.34
CA PRO A 824 -14.97 -19.73 21.31
C PRO A 824 -13.80 -20.18 20.43
N SER A 825 -13.20 -19.23 19.71
CA SER A 825 -12.05 -19.53 18.87
C SER A 825 -10.85 -19.93 19.73
N GLU A 826 -9.94 -20.72 19.15
CA GLU A 826 -8.66 -21.06 19.80
C GLU A 826 -7.77 -19.85 20.07
N HIS A 827 -8.10 -18.64 19.63
CA HIS A 827 -7.08 -17.64 19.30
C HIS A 827 -7.05 -16.36 20.16
N ALA A 828 -7.99 -16.19 21.09
CA ALA A 828 -8.25 -14.86 21.65
C ALA A 828 -7.68 -14.56 23.04
N ILE A 829 -6.49 -15.07 23.39
CA ILE A 829 -5.85 -14.73 24.68
C ILE A 829 -4.47 -14.10 24.45
N ARG A 830 -4.52 -12.76 24.41
CA ARG A 830 -3.49 -11.73 24.66
C ARG A 830 -2.04 -12.21 24.87
N GLN A 831 -1.23 -12.33 23.81
CA GLN A 831 0.19 -11.93 23.84
C GLN A 831 0.67 -11.52 22.43
N ALA A 832 0.57 -10.23 22.11
CA ALA A 832 1.26 -9.64 20.97
C ALA A 832 2.74 -9.44 21.30
N THR A 833 3.65 -9.90 20.45
CA THR A 833 5.08 -9.56 20.49
C THR A 833 5.46 -8.89 19.17
N GLU A 834 6.42 -7.96 19.22
CA GLU A 834 6.91 -7.23 18.06
C GLU A 834 7.75 -8.11 17.13
N VAL A 835 7.40 -8.16 15.85
CA VAL A 835 8.26 -8.65 14.76
C VAL A 835 8.30 -7.54 13.72
N SER A 836 9.50 -7.11 13.33
CA SER A 836 9.73 -6.09 12.29
C SER A 836 8.95 -4.76 12.45
N GLY A 837 8.75 -4.32 13.70
CA GLY A 837 8.01 -3.10 14.02
C GLY A 837 6.47 -3.27 14.01
N ARG A 838 5.95 -4.50 14.01
CA ARG A 838 4.52 -4.81 14.10
C ARG A 838 4.24 -5.84 15.20
N ARG A 839 3.19 -5.61 15.99
CA ARG A 839 2.66 -6.54 17.01
C ARG A 839 2.02 -7.76 16.31
N ILE A 840 2.64 -8.94 16.43
CA ILE A 840 2.09 -10.24 15.99
C ILE A 840 1.75 -11.07 17.23
N ASN A 841 0.61 -11.77 17.23
CA ASN A 841 0.22 -12.67 18.31
C ASN A 841 1.11 -13.94 18.30
N VAL A 842 2.09 -14.03 19.21
CA VAL A 842 3.09 -15.13 19.23
C VAL A 842 2.50 -16.45 19.77
N SER A 843 1.34 -16.40 20.42
CA SER A 843 0.60 -17.62 20.80
C SER A 843 0.28 -18.53 19.60
N ALA A 844 0.27 -17.95 18.41
CA ALA A 844 0.01 -18.62 17.14
C ALA A 844 1.20 -19.41 16.55
N LEU A 845 2.42 -19.13 17.01
CA LEU A 845 3.65 -19.84 16.59
C LEU A 845 3.93 -21.09 17.44
N THR A 846 3.32 -21.20 18.63
CA THR A 846 3.61 -22.26 19.61
C THR A 846 2.54 -23.36 19.69
N GLY A 847 1.40 -23.18 19.00
CA GLY A 847 0.36 -24.21 18.87
C GLY A 847 -0.30 -24.64 20.18
N ARG A 848 -0.20 -23.84 21.25
CA ARG A 848 -0.77 -24.16 22.57
C ARG A 848 -1.47 -22.95 23.19
N VAL A 849 -2.63 -22.61 22.66
CA VAL A 849 -3.60 -21.77 23.37
C VAL A 849 -4.57 -22.68 24.13
N ARG A 850 -4.76 -22.46 25.43
CA ARG A 850 -5.82 -23.14 26.18
C ARG A 850 -7.13 -22.42 25.89
N ARG A 851 -8.10 -23.12 25.28
CA ARG A 851 -9.45 -22.56 25.06
C ARG A 851 -10.07 -22.15 26.40
N PRO A 852 -10.73 -20.98 26.49
CA PRO A 852 -11.50 -20.61 27.67
C PRO A 852 -12.54 -21.70 27.98
N ALA A 853 -12.63 -22.10 29.25
CA ALA A 853 -13.62 -23.11 29.64
C ALA A 853 -15.01 -22.46 29.77
N ARG A 854 -16.05 -23.09 29.22
CA ARG A 854 -17.44 -22.63 29.38
C ARG A 854 -17.86 -22.83 30.83
N LEU A 855 -18.35 -21.77 31.46
CA LEU A 855 -18.96 -21.82 32.79
C LEU A 855 -20.44 -22.14 32.70
N ALA A 856 -21.16 -21.43 31.82
CA ALA A 856 -22.60 -21.56 31.65
C ALA A 856 -23.05 -20.97 30.30
N SER A 857 -24.33 -21.17 29.97
CA SER A 857 -25.07 -20.30 29.05
C SER A 857 -26.07 -19.48 29.82
N LEU A 858 -26.10 -18.18 29.55
CA LEU A 858 -27.08 -17.26 30.05
C LEU A 858 -28.04 -16.89 28.90
N PRO A 859 -29.32 -17.27 28.96
CA PRO A 859 -30.28 -16.84 27.97
C PRO A 859 -30.46 -15.32 28.11
N ILE A 860 -30.03 -14.56 27.09
CA ILE A 860 -30.23 -13.12 27.01
C ILE A 860 -31.21 -12.78 25.88
N SER A 861 -31.97 -11.71 26.05
CA SER A 861 -32.88 -11.18 25.03
C SER A 861 -32.17 -10.11 24.19
N ALA A 862 -31.96 -10.39 22.91
CA ALA A 862 -31.33 -9.45 21.96
C ALA A 862 -32.39 -8.80 21.07
N ASP A 863 -33.29 -8.04 21.68
CA ASP A 863 -34.45 -7.38 21.05
C ASP A 863 -34.37 -5.84 21.11
N ASP A 864 -33.19 -5.32 21.42
CA ASP A 864 -32.93 -3.90 21.64
C ASP A 864 -33.82 -3.26 22.73
N CYS A 865 -34.29 -4.05 23.70
CA CYS A 865 -34.97 -3.55 24.91
C CYS A 865 -34.10 -3.72 26.16
N TRP A 866 -34.42 -2.97 27.23
CA TRP A 866 -33.75 -3.11 28.52
C TRP A 866 -34.20 -4.38 29.25
N HIS A 867 -33.24 -5.21 29.64
CA HIS A 867 -33.42 -6.44 30.41
C HIS A 867 -32.42 -6.50 31.58
N HIS A 868 -32.62 -7.45 32.49
CA HIS A 868 -31.75 -7.68 33.66
C HIS A 868 -31.14 -9.08 33.62
N ALA A 869 -29.88 -9.22 34.00
CA ALA A 869 -29.16 -10.49 34.10
C ALA A 869 -28.39 -10.60 35.42
N GLU A 870 -28.36 -11.82 35.98
CA GLU A 870 -27.55 -12.18 37.15
C GLU A 870 -26.84 -13.53 36.94
N ILE A 871 -25.59 -13.61 37.40
CA ILE A 871 -24.72 -14.79 37.26
C ILE A 871 -24.04 -15.09 38.59
N GLU A 872 -24.29 -16.27 39.15
CA GLU A 872 -23.65 -16.78 40.37
C GLU A 872 -22.28 -17.40 40.04
N LEU A 873 -21.26 -16.56 39.84
CA LEU A 873 -19.91 -16.99 39.45
C LEU A 873 -19.26 -17.91 40.49
N ALA A 874 -19.58 -17.75 41.77
CA ALA A 874 -19.06 -18.61 42.85
C ALA A 874 -19.38 -20.08 42.60
N ASP A 875 -20.65 -20.37 42.31
CA ASP A 875 -21.16 -21.72 42.10
C ASP A 875 -20.63 -22.31 40.79
N LEU A 876 -20.51 -21.48 39.74
CA LEU A 876 -19.98 -21.91 38.44
C LEU A 876 -18.47 -22.21 38.49
N LEU A 877 -17.70 -21.46 39.29
CA LEU A 877 -16.25 -21.64 39.40
C LEU A 877 -15.85 -22.71 40.42
N ARG A 878 -16.69 -23.00 41.42
CA ARG A 878 -16.39 -23.98 42.48
C ARG A 878 -15.99 -25.37 41.97
N PRO A 879 -16.61 -25.95 40.91
CA PRO A 879 -16.19 -27.23 40.35
C PRO A 879 -14.76 -27.23 39.79
N PHE A 880 -14.29 -26.09 39.28
CA PHE A 880 -12.93 -25.94 38.75
C PHE A 880 -11.90 -25.70 39.85
N PHE A 881 -12.34 -25.18 41.01
CA PHE A 881 -11.49 -24.88 42.16
C PHE A 881 -12.05 -25.44 43.48
N PRO A 882 -12.25 -26.77 43.60
CA PRO A 882 -13.07 -27.34 44.67
C PRO A 882 -12.48 -27.19 46.07
N ARG A 883 -11.16 -27.02 46.15
CA ARG A 883 -10.39 -26.87 47.41
C ARG A 883 -9.86 -25.45 47.63
N ALA A 884 -10.15 -24.51 46.74
CA ALA A 884 -9.64 -23.15 46.87
C ALA A 884 -10.34 -22.42 48.03
N SER A 885 -9.55 -21.75 48.87
CA SER A 885 -10.02 -20.87 49.94
C SER A 885 -10.38 -19.46 49.45
N ALA A 886 -9.96 -19.11 48.22
CA ALA A 886 -10.33 -17.91 47.49
C ALA A 886 -10.30 -18.22 45.98
N ILE A 887 -11.24 -17.66 45.22
CA ILE A 887 -11.25 -17.73 43.75
C ILE A 887 -11.14 -16.29 43.24
N ARG A 888 -9.93 -15.85 42.93
CA ARG A 888 -9.67 -14.48 42.45
C ARG A 888 -10.06 -14.38 40.99
N VAL A 889 -11.06 -13.55 40.72
CA VAL A 889 -11.54 -13.22 39.39
C VAL A 889 -10.99 -11.87 38.98
N ARG A 890 -10.42 -11.78 37.78
CA ARG A 890 -9.92 -10.55 37.17
C ARG A 890 -10.32 -10.45 35.70
N GLY A 891 -10.33 -9.22 35.18
CA GLY A 891 -10.53 -8.96 33.75
C GLY A 891 -11.85 -9.51 33.22
N VAL A 892 -12.97 -9.08 33.78
CA VAL A 892 -14.29 -9.42 33.22
C VAL A 892 -14.51 -8.59 31.95
N HIS A 893 -14.64 -9.25 30.81
CA HIS A 893 -14.76 -8.63 29.51
C HIS A 893 -16.06 -9.04 28.82
N LEU A 894 -16.75 -8.10 28.20
CA LEU A 894 -17.74 -8.40 27.17
C LEU A 894 -17.01 -8.38 25.83
N ALA A 895 -17.00 -9.49 25.09
CA ALA A 895 -16.23 -9.58 23.85
C ALA A 895 -16.79 -10.61 22.86
N ASN A 896 -16.39 -10.46 21.61
CA ASN A 896 -16.46 -11.44 20.55
C ASN A 896 -15.09 -12.09 20.38
N TRP A 897 -14.80 -13.15 21.14
CA TRP A 897 -13.57 -13.94 20.98
C TRP A 897 -13.85 -15.29 20.30
N CYS A 898 -14.88 -15.29 19.46
CA CYS A 898 -15.42 -16.44 18.74
C CYS A 898 -15.36 -16.13 17.24
N ASN A 899 -14.76 -17.03 16.47
CA ASN A 899 -14.83 -16.95 15.01
C ASN A 899 -15.47 -18.19 14.37
N ALA A 900 -16.41 -18.81 15.08
CA ALA A 900 -17.36 -19.65 14.37
C ALA A 900 -18.06 -18.80 13.30
N ASP A 901 -18.26 -19.39 12.13
CA ASP A 901 -19.01 -18.79 11.02
C ASP A 901 -18.53 -17.39 10.60
N TYR A 902 -17.22 -17.10 10.68
CA TYR A 902 -16.63 -15.83 10.21
C TYR A 902 -17.14 -14.56 10.93
N LEU A 903 -17.57 -14.70 12.19
CA LEU A 903 -18.08 -13.58 12.97
C LEU A 903 -17.06 -12.44 13.18
N MET A 904 -15.78 -12.75 13.41
CA MET A 904 -14.66 -11.79 13.46
C MET A 904 -14.41 -11.09 12.12
N CYS A 905 -14.85 -11.66 11.00
CA CYS A 905 -14.82 -11.00 9.69
C CYS A 905 -16.03 -10.08 9.45
N GLY A 906 -17.00 -10.07 10.37
CA GLY A 906 -18.23 -9.28 10.26
C GLY A 906 -19.27 -9.84 9.29
N LEU A 907 -19.12 -11.10 8.86
CA LEU A 907 -20.05 -11.72 7.90
C LEU A 907 -21.36 -12.19 8.54
N THR A 908 -21.34 -12.55 9.83
CA THR A 908 -22.47 -13.20 10.51
C THR A 908 -22.97 -12.48 11.77
N GLY A 909 -22.47 -11.26 12.01
CA GLY A 909 -22.87 -10.41 13.13
C GLY A 909 -21.82 -9.36 13.45
N ASN A 910 -22.11 -8.53 14.47
CA ASN A 910 -21.24 -7.44 14.92
C ASN A 910 -20.85 -6.45 13.80
N PRO A 911 -21.81 -5.87 13.05
CA PRO A 911 -21.49 -4.88 12.02
C PRO A 911 -20.83 -3.63 12.63
N ALA A 912 -20.14 -2.86 11.78
CA ALA A 912 -19.63 -1.55 12.18
C ALA A 912 -20.79 -0.66 12.66
N GLY A 913 -20.57 0.08 13.76
CA GLY A 913 -21.58 0.91 14.40
C GLY A 913 -22.56 0.15 15.32
N CYS A 914 -22.51 -1.19 15.36
CA CYS A 914 -23.32 -1.99 16.28
C CYS A 914 -23.15 -1.47 17.70
N THR A 915 -24.27 -1.08 18.33
CA THR A 915 -24.27 -0.39 19.61
C THR A 915 -25.07 -1.18 20.63
N LEU A 916 -24.49 -1.42 21.80
CA LEU A 916 -25.20 -1.99 22.96
C LEU A 916 -25.01 -1.10 24.18
N PHE A 917 -25.87 -1.31 25.17
CA PHE A 917 -25.85 -0.54 26.41
C PHE A 917 -25.82 -1.46 27.63
N LEU A 918 -25.03 -1.08 28.63
CA LEU A 918 -25.05 -1.69 29.96
C LEU A 918 -25.32 -0.63 31.03
N ASP A 919 -26.02 -1.00 32.09
CA ASP A 919 -26.19 -0.17 33.28
C ASP A 919 -26.18 -1.06 34.53
N ASP A 920 -26.04 -0.45 35.72
CA ASP A 920 -26.09 -1.14 37.01
C ASP A 920 -25.14 -2.35 37.14
N VAL A 921 -24.01 -2.33 36.43
CA VAL A 921 -22.98 -3.39 36.47
C VAL A 921 -22.35 -3.44 37.87
N ARG A 922 -22.58 -4.54 38.60
CA ARG A 922 -22.11 -4.71 39.98
C ARG A 922 -21.80 -6.15 40.32
N CYS A 923 -20.91 -6.34 41.28
CA CYS A 923 -20.65 -7.63 41.90
C CYS A 923 -21.08 -7.59 43.37
N ARG A 924 -22.00 -8.49 43.78
CA ARG A 924 -22.59 -8.51 45.13
C ARG A 924 -22.33 -9.83 45.87
N ARG A 925 -22.55 -9.81 47.18
CA ARG A 925 -22.54 -11.01 48.03
C ARG A 925 -23.73 -11.91 47.67
N GLY A 926 -23.46 -13.18 47.38
CA GLY A 926 -24.50 -14.19 47.12
C GLY A 926 -25.26 -14.55 48.39
N ALA A 927 -26.51 -15.01 48.23
CA ALA A 927 -27.39 -15.37 49.35
C ALA A 927 -26.95 -16.65 50.10
N SER A 928 -25.97 -17.39 49.57
CA SER A 928 -25.50 -18.66 50.13
C SER A 928 -24.08 -18.57 50.72
N ALA A 929 -23.90 -17.72 51.72
CA ALA A 929 -22.73 -17.79 52.59
C ALA A 929 -23.16 -17.65 54.06
N ALA A 930 -23.80 -18.70 54.59
CA ALA A 930 -23.79 -18.92 56.03
C ALA A 930 -22.36 -19.27 56.45
N VAL A 931 -21.63 -18.23 56.87
CA VAL A 931 -20.29 -18.32 57.45
C VAL A 931 -20.39 -19.04 58.80
N ALA A 932 -19.85 -20.26 58.88
CA ALA A 932 -19.41 -20.81 60.16
C ALA A 932 -18.02 -20.22 60.46
N GLY A 933 -17.96 -19.35 61.46
CA GLY A 933 -16.74 -18.66 61.86
C GLY A 933 -15.74 -19.57 62.57
N ALA A 934 -14.46 -19.25 62.42
CA ALA A 934 -13.45 -19.46 63.45
C ALA A 934 -12.36 -18.39 63.30
N ALA A 935 -11.97 -17.83 64.43
CA ALA A 935 -11.14 -16.65 64.59
C ALA A 935 -9.64 -16.92 64.43
N GLY A 936 -8.92 -15.86 64.06
CA GLY A 936 -7.55 -15.58 64.50
C GLY A 936 -6.43 -16.38 63.86
N ALA A 937 -5.71 -15.77 62.91
CA ALA A 937 -4.29 -15.99 62.74
C ALA A 937 -3.63 -14.72 62.19
N ALA A 938 -2.47 -14.41 62.76
CA ALA A 938 -1.69 -13.19 62.57
C ALA A 938 -1.26 -12.94 61.12
N ALA A 939 -0.91 -11.68 60.83
CA ALA A 939 -0.30 -11.25 59.58
C ALA A 939 0.85 -12.19 59.18
N ALA A 940 0.67 -12.89 58.07
CA ALA A 940 1.74 -13.65 57.42
C ALA A 940 2.78 -12.66 56.85
N PRO A 941 4.08 -13.00 56.84
CA PRO A 941 5.08 -12.16 56.20
C PRO A 941 4.79 -12.05 54.71
N GLU A 942 5.26 -10.97 54.07
CA GLU A 942 5.20 -10.82 52.62
C GLU A 942 5.66 -12.12 51.93
N PRO A 943 4.92 -12.59 50.91
CA PRO A 943 5.29 -13.82 50.24
C PRO A 943 6.67 -13.65 49.62
N SER A 944 7.60 -14.55 49.94
CA SER A 944 8.75 -14.77 49.09
C SER A 944 8.20 -15.09 47.70
N ASP A 945 8.41 -14.20 46.74
CA ASP A 945 8.07 -14.43 45.34
C ASP A 945 8.93 -15.60 44.87
N SER A 946 8.37 -16.82 44.91
CA SER A 946 9.05 -18.02 44.46
C SER A 946 9.10 -18.10 42.94
N TYR A 947 8.49 -17.13 42.22
CA TYR A 947 8.38 -17.05 40.75
C TYR A 947 7.75 -18.28 40.08
N GLU A 948 7.33 -19.30 40.84
CA GLU A 948 6.76 -20.57 40.37
C GLU A 948 5.29 -20.46 39.97
N ALA A 949 4.58 -19.42 40.42
CA ALA A 949 3.20 -19.13 40.01
C ALA A 949 3.10 -18.57 38.57
N ASP A 950 4.21 -18.05 38.04
CA ASP A 950 4.33 -17.42 36.73
C ASP A 950 5.18 -18.27 35.76
N SER A 951 5.28 -19.58 36.00
CA SER A 951 6.15 -20.53 35.27
C SER A 951 5.78 -20.74 33.79
N GLY A 952 5.09 -19.80 33.14
CA GLY A 952 4.70 -19.79 31.74
C GLY A 952 5.42 -18.76 30.87
N LEU A 953 6.33 -17.94 31.40
CA LEU A 953 7.07 -16.90 30.64
C LEU A 953 8.40 -17.38 30.04
N TRP A 954 8.58 -18.69 29.86
CA TRP A 954 9.79 -19.26 29.27
C TRP A 954 9.61 -19.35 27.76
N TYR A 955 10.53 -18.78 27.00
CA TYR A 955 10.45 -18.79 25.54
C TYR A 955 11.86 -18.90 24.90
N PRO A 956 11.98 -19.43 23.66
CA PRO A 956 13.22 -19.37 22.90
C PRO A 956 13.71 -17.92 22.78
N ALA A 957 14.99 -17.66 23.08
CA ALA A 957 15.55 -16.33 22.83
C ALA A 957 15.59 -16.03 21.32
N GLU A 958 15.68 -14.75 20.95
CA GLU A 958 15.89 -14.32 19.56
C GLU A 958 17.06 -15.10 18.92
N GLU A 959 16.86 -15.51 17.65
CA GLU A 959 17.82 -16.30 16.88
C GLU A 959 18.23 -17.64 17.53
N SER A 960 17.40 -18.20 18.42
CA SER A 960 17.67 -19.54 18.96
C SER A 960 17.56 -20.59 17.86
N PRO A 961 18.52 -21.53 17.74
CA PRO A 961 18.32 -22.73 16.94
C PRO A 961 17.10 -23.52 17.46
N PRO A 962 16.48 -24.38 16.63
CA PRO A 962 15.30 -25.14 17.03
C PRO A 962 15.60 -26.09 18.20
N PHE A 963 14.82 -26.04 19.26
CA PHE A 963 14.88 -26.95 20.41
C PHE A 963 13.48 -27.23 20.94
N LYS A 964 13.30 -28.25 21.77
CA LYS A 964 12.00 -28.54 22.39
C LYS A 964 11.99 -28.04 23.82
N MET A 965 10.90 -27.39 24.19
CA MET A 965 10.67 -26.94 25.55
C MET A 965 9.25 -27.27 25.95
N PHE A 966 9.10 -27.94 27.08
CA PHE A 966 7.79 -28.32 27.58
C PHE A 966 7.81 -28.45 29.10
N LEU A 967 6.65 -28.20 29.69
CA LEU A 967 6.43 -28.40 31.11
C LEU A 967 6.29 -29.90 31.37
N ASP A 968 7.18 -30.45 32.18
CA ASP A 968 7.12 -31.80 32.72
C ASP A 968 6.19 -31.80 33.95
N ALA A 969 5.08 -32.52 33.85
CA ALA A 969 4.02 -32.54 34.85
C ALA A 969 4.21 -33.62 35.94
N ALA A 970 5.29 -34.40 35.86
CA ALA A 970 5.64 -35.42 36.85
C ALA A 970 7.17 -35.50 37.05
N PRO A 971 7.85 -34.42 37.48
CA PRO A 971 9.24 -34.54 37.89
C PRO A 971 9.30 -35.47 39.10
N GLU A 972 10.30 -36.34 39.20
CA GLU A 972 10.48 -37.32 40.30
C GLU A 972 10.75 -36.68 41.70
N ARG A 973 10.36 -35.41 41.91
CA ARG A 973 10.49 -34.59 43.13
C ARG A 973 9.11 -33.98 43.43
N GLU A 974 8.67 -33.94 44.69
CA GLU A 974 7.34 -33.49 45.17
C GLU A 974 6.97 -31.99 44.93
N ARG A 975 7.47 -31.34 43.87
CA ARG A 975 7.02 -30.01 43.41
C ARG A 975 6.31 -30.15 42.07
N GLU A 976 5.11 -29.59 41.97
CA GLU A 976 4.09 -30.06 41.03
C GLU A 976 4.43 -29.93 39.53
N ARG A 977 5.50 -29.21 39.11
CA ARG A 977 5.91 -29.05 37.68
C ARG A 977 7.40 -28.71 37.53
N ALA A 978 8.03 -29.10 36.42
CA ALA A 978 9.39 -28.68 36.03
C ALA A 978 9.45 -28.28 34.56
N LEU A 979 10.27 -27.28 34.19
CA LEU A 979 10.54 -26.98 32.78
C LEU A 979 11.58 -27.96 32.22
N ARG A 980 11.20 -28.77 31.23
CA ARG A 980 12.11 -29.64 30.49
C ARG A 980 12.51 -29.00 29.17
N ILE A 981 13.82 -28.88 28.97
CA ILE A 981 14.44 -28.37 27.75
C ILE A 981 15.21 -29.51 27.10
N GLU A 982 14.87 -29.84 25.86
CA GLU A 982 15.62 -30.79 25.04
C GLU A 982 16.36 -30.01 23.96
N ALA A 983 17.68 -29.95 24.06
CA ALA A 983 18.53 -29.27 23.09
C ALA A 983 18.36 -29.86 21.69
N GLY A 984 18.30 -29.00 20.67
CA GLY A 984 18.35 -29.44 19.27
C GLY A 984 19.77 -29.71 18.81
N ALA A 985 19.91 -30.11 17.54
CA ALA A 985 21.21 -30.45 16.93
C ALA A 985 22.23 -29.28 16.95
N LEU A 986 21.76 -28.04 17.06
CA LEU A 986 22.58 -26.83 17.11
C LEU A 986 22.57 -26.15 18.50
N GLY A 987 22.02 -26.82 19.53
CA GLY A 987 21.90 -26.29 20.90
C GLY A 987 20.53 -25.64 21.19
N PHE A 988 20.49 -24.75 22.17
CA PHE A 988 19.30 -23.95 22.53
C PHE A 988 19.70 -22.60 23.14
N LYS A 989 18.81 -21.61 23.03
CA LYS A 989 18.82 -20.40 23.85
C LYS A 989 17.41 -20.18 24.40
N ALA A 990 17.25 -20.13 25.72
CA ALA A 990 15.96 -19.94 26.36
C ALA A 990 16.01 -18.74 27.30
N VAL A 991 15.01 -17.86 27.21
CA VAL A 991 14.79 -16.81 28.20
C VAL A 991 14.07 -17.43 29.38
N LEU A 992 14.73 -17.36 30.54
CA LEU A 992 14.24 -17.94 31.77
C LEU A 992 13.27 -17.01 32.52
N LEU A 993 13.49 -15.71 32.40
CA LEU A 993 12.65 -14.67 33.00
C LEU A 993 12.82 -13.38 32.19
N ASP A 994 11.70 -12.73 31.85
CA ASP A 994 11.67 -11.44 31.12
C ASP A 994 11.16 -10.26 31.98
N ARG A 995 11.16 -10.44 33.31
CA ARG A 995 10.79 -9.39 34.25
C ARG A 995 12.02 -8.59 34.69
N ARG A 996 11.89 -7.26 34.70
CA ARG A 996 12.91 -6.35 35.23
C ARG A 996 12.90 -6.43 36.76
N PHE A 997 14.07 -6.58 37.38
CA PHE A 997 14.23 -6.51 38.84
C PHE A 997 15.47 -5.69 39.22
N ASP A 998 15.46 -5.05 40.41
CA ASP A 998 16.64 -4.36 40.95
C ASP A 998 17.52 -5.37 41.69
N ILE A 999 18.67 -5.68 41.09
CA ILE A 999 19.70 -6.58 41.64
C ILE A 999 20.18 -6.19 43.05
N ARG A 1000 20.10 -4.92 43.44
CA ARG A 1000 20.49 -4.46 44.78
C ARG A 1000 19.44 -4.83 45.83
N ARG A 1001 18.17 -5.01 45.41
CA ARG A 1001 17.07 -5.45 46.26
C ARG A 1001 16.94 -6.98 46.25
N HIS A 1002 17.27 -7.62 45.14
CA HIS A 1002 17.20 -9.08 44.95
C HIS A 1002 18.56 -9.61 44.43
N PRO A 1003 19.56 -9.75 45.31
CA PRO A 1003 20.93 -10.04 44.91
C PRO A 1003 21.22 -11.52 44.63
N THR A 1004 20.27 -12.41 44.91
CA THR A 1004 20.47 -13.86 44.85
C THR A 1004 19.45 -14.49 43.90
N LEU A 1005 19.94 -15.21 42.89
CA LEU A 1005 19.13 -16.04 42.02
C LEU A 1005 19.13 -17.48 42.56
N CYS A 1006 17.95 -18.01 42.90
CA CYS A 1006 17.78 -19.39 43.36
C CYS A 1006 17.08 -20.22 42.27
N LEU A 1007 17.58 -21.42 41.97
CA LEU A 1007 16.93 -22.32 41.03
C LEU A 1007 17.11 -23.80 41.40
N ASP A 1008 16.04 -24.57 41.29
CA ASP A 1008 16.08 -26.03 41.31
C ASP A 1008 16.26 -26.55 39.87
N TYR A 1009 17.18 -27.48 39.65
CA TYR A 1009 17.48 -27.97 38.30
C TYR A 1009 17.95 -29.42 38.27
N ARG A 1010 17.79 -30.06 37.11
CA ARG A 1010 18.34 -31.37 36.77
C ARG A 1010 18.93 -31.30 35.37
N ALA A 1011 20.22 -31.58 35.23
CA ALA A 1011 20.92 -31.55 33.95
C ALA A 1011 22.01 -32.63 33.94
N GLU A 1012 22.30 -33.20 32.76
CA GLU A 1012 23.24 -34.32 32.60
C GLU A 1012 24.24 -34.02 31.49
N GLN A 1013 25.47 -34.51 31.61
CA GLN A 1013 26.45 -34.47 30.53
C GLN A 1013 25.96 -35.26 29.30
N PRO A 1014 26.32 -34.86 28.06
CA PRO A 1014 27.34 -33.86 27.68
C PRO A 1014 26.82 -32.41 27.54
N LEU A 1015 25.72 -32.05 28.20
CA LEU A 1015 25.12 -30.71 28.08
C LEU A 1015 26.07 -29.60 28.57
N GLY A 1016 26.42 -28.66 27.69
CA GLY A 1016 27.11 -27.41 28.06
C GLY A 1016 26.10 -26.30 28.33
N LEU A 1017 26.08 -25.76 29.56
CA LEU A 1017 25.13 -24.73 29.98
C LEU A 1017 25.85 -23.44 30.40
N SER A 1018 25.31 -22.28 30.04
CA SER A 1018 25.76 -20.95 30.51
C SER A 1018 24.55 -20.09 30.85
N LEU A 1019 24.69 -19.21 31.84
CA LEU A 1019 23.64 -18.27 32.26
C LEU A 1019 24.04 -16.83 31.88
N ALA A 1020 23.07 -16.01 31.49
CA ALA A 1020 23.26 -14.60 31.11
C ALA A 1020 22.11 -13.73 31.65
N VAL A 1021 22.37 -12.43 31.82
CA VAL A 1021 21.40 -11.42 32.28
C VAL A 1021 21.40 -10.23 31.32
N ARG A 1022 20.23 -9.60 31.12
CA ARG A 1022 20.11 -8.42 30.24
C ARG A 1022 20.18 -7.13 31.08
N VAL A 1023 21.18 -6.29 30.84
CA VAL A 1023 21.39 -5.02 31.55
C VAL A 1023 21.55 -3.89 30.53
N GLY A 1024 20.74 -2.83 30.64
CA GLY A 1024 20.79 -1.69 29.69
C GLY A 1024 20.46 -2.06 28.24
N GLY A 1025 19.62 -3.07 28.03
CA GLY A 1025 19.23 -3.54 26.69
C GLY A 1025 20.16 -4.59 26.08
N GLN A 1026 21.34 -4.86 26.66
CA GLN A 1026 22.32 -5.83 26.15
C GLN A 1026 22.44 -7.08 27.04
N TRP A 1027 22.65 -8.25 26.41
CA TRP A 1027 22.89 -9.50 27.12
C TRP A 1027 24.33 -9.59 27.62
N GLN A 1028 24.51 -9.90 28.91
CA GLN A 1028 25.81 -10.11 29.51
C GLN A 1028 25.91 -11.51 30.13
N PRO A 1029 26.95 -12.29 29.81
CA PRO A 1029 27.15 -13.61 30.40
C PRO A 1029 27.52 -13.51 31.89
N LEU A 1030 26.90 -14.35 32.72
CA LEU A 1030 27.28 -14.56 34.11
C LEU A 1030 28.55 -15.43 34.16
N ALA A 1031 28.42 -16.72 33.80
CA ALA A 1031 29.50 -17.68 33.58
C ALA A 1031 28.92 -19.02 33.05
N ALA A 1032 29.81 -19.94 32.67
CA ALA A 1032 29.43 -21.34 32.40
C ALA A 1032 28.97 -22.04 33.69
N ALA A 1033 28.09 -23.02 33.56
CA ALA A 1033 27.48 -23.76 34.67
C ALA A 1033 28.51 -24.36 35.64
N SER A 1034 29.62 -24.89 35.13
CA SER A 1034 30.71 -25.43 35.95
C SER A 1034 31.38 -24.35 36.83
N ALA A 1035 31.56 -23.13 36.32
CA ALA A 1035 32.12 -22.01 37.06
C ALA A 1035 31.12 -21.39 38.06
N LEU A 1036 29.82 -21.66 37.89
CA LEU A 1036 28.76 -21.30 38.84
C LEU A 1036 28.50 -22.40 39.89
N GLY A 1037 29.27 -23.51 39.86
CA GLY A 1037 29.13 -24.62 40.79
C GLY A 1037 27.91 -25.51 40.53
N LEU A 1038 27.33 -25.48 39.32
CA LEU A 1038 26.21 -26.34 38.96
C LEU A 1038 26.71 -27.76 38.62
N ALA A 1039 26.26 -28.76 39.37
CA ALA A 1039 26.43 -30.18 39.08
C ALA A 1039 25.57 -30.64 37.89
N LEU A 1040 26.16 -31.39 36.95
CA LEU A 1040 25.52 -31.90 35.72
C LEU A 1040 25.53 -33.44 35.69
N ASP A 1041 25.05 -34.06 36.75
CA ASP A 1041 25.11 -35.52 37.01
C ASP A 1041 23.75 -36.23 36.78
N GLY A 1042 22.78 -35.54 36.18
CA GLY A 1042 21.44 -36.07 35.94
C GLY A 1042 20.56 -36.14 37.19
N GLN A 1043 21.03 -35.66 38.36
CA GLN A 1043 20.25 -35.59 39.60
C GLN A 1043 19.67 -34.19 39.83
N TRP A 1044 18.65 -34.09 40.70
CA TRP A 1044 18.07 -32.82 41.11
C TRP A 1044 18.98 -32.11 42.11
N HIS A 1045 19.31 -30.85 41.82
CA HIS A 1045 20.10 -29.96 42.67
C HIS A 1045 19.37 -28.63 42.88
N SER A 1046 19.76 -27.92 43.94
CA SER A 1046 19.30 -26.55 44.22
C SER A 1046 20.53 -25.64 44.20
N ALA A 1047 20.51 -24.59 43.38
CA ALA A 1047 21.60 -23.63 43.27
C ALA A 1047 21.17 -22.24 43.75
N GLN A 1048 22.12 -21.52 44.36
CA GLN A 1048 21.98 -20.12 44.72
C GLN A 1048 23.16 -19.34 44.14
N ILE A 1049 22.87 -18.37 43.28
CA ILE A 1049 23.86 -17.58 42.56
C ILE A 1049 23.78 -16.14 43.05
N ASN A 1050 24.86 -15.65 43.67
CA ASN A 1050 24.94 -14.27 44.14
C ASN A 1050 25.36 -13.32 43.01
N LEU A 1051 24.40 -12.55 42.51
CA LEU A 1051 24.57 -11.61 41.41
C LEU A 1051 25.27 -10.31 41.85
N SER A 1052 25.31 -9.97 43.14
CA SER A 1052 26.00 -8.77 43.64
C SER A 1052 27.52 -8.84 43.43
N ASN A 1053 28.11 -10.04 43.57
CA ASN A 1053 29.53 -10.24 43.31
C ASN A 1053 29.87 -10.12 41.82
N TRP A 1054 28.94 -10.46 40.92
CA TRP A 1054 29.08 -10.26 39.48
C TRP A 1054 28.97 -8.76 39.12
N LEU A 1055 28.00 -8.06 39.72
CA LEU A 1055 27.83 -6.62 39.53
C LEU A 1055 29.02 -5.80 40.05
N ALA A 1056 29.59 -6.16 41.20
CA ALA A 1056 30.72 -5.42 41.79
C ALA A 1056 32.05 -5.56 41.01
N ARG A 1057 32.14 -6.53 40.08
CA ARG A 1057 33.32 -6.78 39.24
C ARG A 1057 33.24 -6.09 37.86
N ARG A 1058 32.12 -5.42 37.57
CA ARG A 1058 31.79 -4.75 36.30
C ARG A 1058 31.52 -3.27 36.57
#